data_AF-A0A847HL32-F1
#
_entry.id   AF-A0A847HL32-F1
#
_cell.length_a   1.000
_cell.length_b   1.000
_cell.length_c   1.000
_cell.angle_alpha   90.00
_cell.angle_beta   90.00
_cell.angle_gamma   90.00
#
_symmetry.space_group_name_H-M   'P 1'
#
loop_
_entity.id
_entity.type
_entity.pdbx_description
1 polymer ?
#
loop_
_entity_poly.entity_id
_entity_poly.type
_entity_poly.pdbx_seq_one_letter_code
_entity_poly.pdbx_strand_id
1 'polypeptide(L)'
;MSLRINQNVLAVSTYGSVANTASRLEKSIQKLSSGMRINGAADDAAGLAISEKMRRQIRGLSRAVLNAQDGISMLQTAEGALGESHSILQRMRELAIQASNDTLTSNDRLEIQKEVTQLKQDLNRISRNTEFNTKKLLDGSQSALVSASSNSVEGLVNGSVNGGGDYNVELELLRAGISEMQRSQILTVKDSSGKLASGGTQLQSIAQFYDSNGVFVLDTPQILNINGNGRTISITLDGQMSLDNLAGELQNAIVSKSGLEIQNSRVATINTVQTQIAGLGGYIEVTSGFVGQNGEVSFSGDQKVIDALGLSVSREAVNNRVSMTTRDGFGNVKSVKTESDLATGLLSSVDVKFNSQAAQIAGTSGLEAGLYISNNETFDLTVGTGTFTVTVNNGYWTMEGLARSINYQIGVAAATVPDAPILGLSASVVEGEIRLTYEKPATAADTLSTNIIIENANQSTLGFVNGSYSGFVDGVKNQAKIEWGFSQFVATTKYNIGAGTAIIISVTDDVAAGFQITLMQTLTTAAADIVLADMRSFKHFQASANDVFAQFTAAVRIDQHGGAMAFTSLHVGKYHDSVDAFTSLVSLNMLDASQAIFMQSVFGVKEGTAKGFGDANFRLHIVDNSPQFHIGADQGQSMNISMSNMSAEAL
;
A
#
# COMPACT_ATOMS: atom_id res chain seq x y z
N MET A 1 -99.88 65.94 20.99
CA MET A 1 -100.68 64.88 20.31
C MET A 1 -99.89 63.58 20.31
N SER A 2 -100.24 62.61 21.18
CA SER A 2 -99.45 61.37 21.42
C SER A 2 -100.22 60.06 21.16
N LEU A 3 -101.38 60.10 20.49
CA LEU A 3 -102.08 58.89 20.05
C LEU A 3 -102.33 58.96 18.55
N ARG A 4 -101.52 58.21 17.79
CA ARG A 4 -101.74 57.91 16.37
C ARG A 4 -102.16 56.45 16.27
N ILE A 5 -103.30 56.17 15.65
CA ILE A 5 -103.87 54.80 15.54
C ILE A 5 -103.15 53.97 14.45
N ASN A 6 -102.62 54.63 13.41
CA ASN A 6 -101.94 53.94 12.31
C ASN A 6 -100.56 53.35 12.67
N GLN A 7 -99.94 53.80 13.76
CA GLN A 7 -98.65 53.26 14.20
C GLN A 7 -98.63 53.07 15.72
N ASN A 8 -98.80 51.82 16.15
CA ASN A 8 -98.79 51.44 17.56
C ASN A 8 -97.34 51.27 18.05
N VAL A 9 -96.77 52.35 18.57
CA VAL A 9 -95.39 52.38 19.08
C VAL A 9 -95.18 51.41 20.25
N LEU A 10 -96.19 51.20 21.10
CA LEU A 10 -96.12 50.21 22.19
C LEU A 10 -95.97 48.80 21.63
N ALA A 11 -96.79 48.41 20.64
CA ALA A 11 -96.70 47.11 19.99
C ALA A 11 -95.34 46.88 19.31
N VAL A 12 -94.78 47.92 18.67
CA VAL A 12 -93.44 47.86 18.05
C VAL A 12 -92.35 47.68 19.12
N SER A 13 -92.45 48.38 20.26
CA SER A 13 -91.48 48.26 21.37
C SER A 13 -91.54 46.89 22.06
N THR A 14 -92.75 46.33 22.23
CA THR A 14 -92.94 44.98 22.78
C THR A 14 -92.46 43.92 21.80
N TYR A 15 -92.71 44.09 20.50
CA TYR A 15 -92.19 43.20 19.46
C TYR A 15 -90.66 43.19 19.44
N GLY A 16 -90.01 44.36 19.53
CA GLY A 16 -88.55 44.45 19.65
C GLY A 16 -88.01 43.76 20.92
N SER A 17 -88.71 43.87 22.04
CA SER A 17 -88.34 43.19 23.30
C SER A 17 -88.50 41.66 23.21
N VAL A 18 -89.55 41.18 22.56
CA VAL A 18 -89.78 39.76 22.28
C VAL A 18 -88.73 39.22 21.30
N ALA A 19 -88.42 39.95 20.23
CA ALA A 19 -87.37 39.58 19.29
C ALA A 19 -85.99 39.47 19.96
N ASN A 20 -85.65 40.42 20.84
CA ASN A 20 -84.42 40.36 21.64
C ASN A 20 -84.39 39.16 22.59
N THR A 21 -85.53 38.81 23.19
CA THR A 21 -85.66 37.66 24.09
C THR A 21 -85.54 36.34 23.34
N ALA A 22 -86.20 36.23 22.17
CA ALA A 22 -86.08 35.09 21.27
C ALA A 22 -84.63 34.87 20.83
N SER A 23 -83.92 35.93 20.43
CA SER A 23 -82.49 35.85 20.05
C SER A 23 -81.59 35.42 21.22
N ARG A 24 -81.87 35.86 22.46
CA ARG A 24 -81.14 35.40 23.66
C ARG A 24 -81.42 33.93 23.99
N LEU A 25 -82.66 33.49 23.81
CA LEU A 25 -83.04 32.09 23.98
C LEU A 25 -82.36 31.21 22.94
N GLU A 26 -82.37 31.61 21.66
CA GLU A 26 -81.67 30.94 20.57
C GLU A 26 -80.17 30.78 20.86
N LYS A 27 -79.50 31.84 21.32
CA LYS A 27 -78.09 31.77 21.74
C LYS A 27 -77.85 30.81 22.91
N SER A 28 -78.78 30.78 23.88
CA SER A 28 -78.69 29.87 25.03
C SER A 28 -78.89 28.42 24.62
N ILE A 29 -79.85 28.16 23.72
CA ILE A 29 -80.06 26.86 23.09
C ILE A 29 -78.82 26.45 22.30
N GLN A 30 -78.23 27.35 21.51
CA GLN A 30 -77.01 27.07 20.74
C GLN A 30 -75.83 26.67 21.64
N LYS A 31 -75.64 27.33 22.79
CA LYS A 31 -74.60 26.99 23.79
C LYS A 31 -74.89 25.67 24.49
N LEU A 32 -76.16 25.38 24.78
CA LEU A 32 -76.58 24.11 25.37
C LEU A 32 -76.36 22.94 24.38
N SER A 33 -76.72 23.13 23.11
CA SER A 33 -76.56 22.13 22.05
C SER A 33 -75.09 21.88 21.69
N SER A 34 -74.24 22.90 21.73
CA SER A 34 -72.81 22.74 21.44
C SER A 34 -71.99 22.28 22.66
N GLY A 35 -72.50 22.47 23.88
CA GLY A 35 -71.75 22.27 25.11
C GLY A 35 -70.60 23.28 25.33
N MET A 36 -70.48 24.30 24.47
CA MET A 36 -69.39 25.29 24.52
C MET A 36 -69.93 26.67 24.93
N ARG A 37 -69.24 27.31 25.87
CA ARG A 37 -69.57 28.66 26.36
C ARG A 37 -69.41 29.75 25.28
N ILE A 38 -68.46 29.56 24.37
CA ILE A 38 -68.10 30.48 23.28
C ILE A 38 -68.27 29.70 21.97
N ASN A 39 -69.29 30.04 21.18
CA ASN A 39 -69.58 29.35 19.91
C ASN A 39 -69.10 30.14 18.67
N GLY A 40 -68.97 31.46 18.78
CA GLY A 40 -68.50 32.30 17.69
C GLY A 40 -67.75 33.54 18.18
N ALA A 41 -67.08 34.24 17.25
CA ALA A 41 -66.29 35.43 17.56
C ALA A 41 -67.13 36.59 18.13
N ALA A 42 -68.45 36.58 17.88
CA ALA A 42 -69.40 37.54 18.43
C ALA A 42 -69.72 37.32 19.92
N ASP A 43 -69.43 36.14 20.49
CA ASP A 43 -69.62 35.86 21.92
C ASP A 43 -68.44 36.35 22.76
N ASP A 44 -67.21 36.08 22.33
CA ASP A 44 -65.96 36.51 22.96
C ASP A 44 -64.78 36.30 21.98
N ALA A 45 -64.36 37.37 21.29
CA ALA A 45 -63.30 37.29 20.28
C ALA A 45 -61.94 36.91 20.88
N ALA A 46 -61.61 37.41 22.09
CA ALA A 46 -60.35 37.12 22.77
C ALA A 46 -60.34 35.69 23.32
N GLY A 47 -61.43 35.27 23.96
CA GLY A 47 -61.60 33.90 24.44
C GLY A 47 -61.63 32.87 23.32
N LEU A 48 -62.26 33.17 22.18
CA LEU A 48 -62.21 32.33 20.99
C LEU A 48 -60.78 32.20 20.46
N ALA A 49 -60.05 33.32 20.31
CA ALA A 49 -58.67 33.31 19.83
C ALA A 49 -57.72 32.50 20.73
N ILE A 50 -57.86 32.62 22.06
CA ILE A 50 -57.08 31.81 23.02
C ILE A 50 -57.51 30.34 22.95
N SER A 51 -58.81 30.05 22.87
CA SER A 51 -59.31 28.67 22.77
C SER A 51 -58.86 27.99 21.48
N GLU A 52 -58.83 28.70 20.35
CA GLU A 52 -58.33 28.18 19.08
C GLU A 52 -56.80 28.05 19.08
N LYS A 53 -56.07 28.94 19.78
CA LYS A 53 -54.64 28.76 20.05
C LYS A 53 -54.39 27.48 20.86
N MET A 54 -55.12 27.26 21.95
CA MET A 54 -54.99 26.05 22.77
C MET A 54 -55.40 24.79 22.00
N ARG A 55 -56.48 24.82 21.21
CA ARG A 55 -56.88 23.71 20.33
C ARG A 55 -55.80 23.38 19.31
N ARG A 56 -55.16 24.39 18.70
CA ARG A 56 -54.01 24.19 17.82
C ARG A 56 -52.84 23.56 18.56
N GLN A 57 -52.50 24.05 19.75
CA GLN A 57 -51.44 23.47 20.59
C GLN A 57 -51.72 22.02 20.98
N ILE A 58 -52.96 21.69 21.39
CA ILE A 58 -53.35 20.32 21.73
C ILE A 58 -53.20 19.40 20.52
N ARG A 59 -53.74 19.79 19.35
CA ARG A 59 -53.56 19.00 18.11
C ARG A 59 -52.08 18.84 17.74
N GLY A 60 -51.30 19.90 17.94
CA GLY A 60 -49.85 19.90 17.75
C GLY A 60 -49.14 18.92 18.67
N LEU A 61 -49.41 18.97 19.98
CA LEU A 61 -48.85 18.07 20.98
C LEU A 61 -49.26 16.61 20.73
N SER A 62 -50.50 16.35 20.32
CA SER A 62 -50.94 15.00 19.95
C SER A 62 -50.15 14.45 18.76
N ARG A 63 -49.81 15.28 17.76
CA ARG A 63 -48.91 14.88 16.66
C ARG A 63 -47.47 14.71 17.12
N ALA A 64 -46.96 15.59 17.98
CA ALA A 64 -45.64 15.46 18.58
C ALA A 64 -45.46 14.12 19.32
N VAL A 65 -46.47 13.68 20.09
CA VAL A 65 -46.45 12.39 20.79
C VAL A 65 -46.39 11.22 19.81
N LEU A 66 -47.16 11.26 18.71
CA LEU A 66 -47.10 10.22 17.68
C LEU A 66 -45.72 10.20 16.98
N ASN A 67 -45.18 11.37 16.63
CA ASN A 67 -43.84 11.46 16.04
C ASN A 67 -42.75 10.95 17.00
N ALA A 68 -42.91 11.15 18.32
CA ALA A 68 -42.00 10.60 19.32
C ALA A 68 -42.07 9.06 19.39
N GLN A 69 -43.26 8.47 19.25
CA GLN A 69 -43.44 7.02 19.18
C GLN A 69 -42.80 6.42 17.92
N ASP A 70 -42.90 7.10 16.79
CA ASP A 70 -42.19 6.71 15.56
C ASP A 70 -40.66 6.79 15.77
N GLY A 71 -40.18 7.84 16.45
CA GLY A 71 -38.77 7.98 16.83
C GLY A 71 -38.27 6.84 17.73
N ILE A 72 -39.06 6.44 18.74
CA ILE A 72 -38.76 5.28 19.60
C ILE A 72 -38.68 4.00 18.76
N SER A 73 -39.65 3.78 17.86
CA SER A 73 -39.69 2.58 17.02
C SER A 73 -38.47 2.50 16.09
N MET A 74 -38.02 3.65 15.57
CA MET A 74 -36.79 3.75 14.79
C MET A 74 -35.56 3.39 15.63
N LEU A 75 -35.44 3.95 16.85
CA LEU A 75 -34.33 3.66 17.75
C LEU A 75 -34.28 2.18 18.13
N GLN A 76 -35.41 1.57 18.46
CA GLN A 76 -35.50 0.13 18.76
C GLN A 76 -35.08 -0.75 17.58
N THR A 77 -35.45 -0.36 16.35
CA THR A 77 -35.01 -1.06 15.13
C THR A 77 -33.48 -1.02 15.00
N ALA A 78 -32.88 0.15 15.28
CA ALA A 78 -31.44 0.30 15.23
C ALA A 78 -30.72 -0.43 16.38
N GLU A 79 -31.27 -0.39 17.60
CA GLU A 79 -30.75 -1.10 18.77
C GLU A 79 -30.75 -2.62 18.55
N GLY A 80 -31.82 -3.18 17.97
CA GLY A 80 -31.86 -4.60 17.59
C GLY A 80 -30.76 -5.00 16.61
N ALA A 81 -30.50 -4.16 15.59
CA ALA A 81 -29.42 -4.39 14.64
C ALA A 81 -28.01 -4.23 15.26
N LEU A 82 -27.85 -3.31 16.21
CA LEU A 82 -26.61 -3.14 16.98
C LEU A 82 -26.36 -4.32 17.93
N GLY A 83 -27.39 -4.91 18.52
CA GLY A 83 -27.28 -6.14 19.33
C GLY A 83 -26.74 -7.33 18.54
N GLU A 84 -27.18 -7.49 17.28
CA GLU A 84 -26.62 -8.49 16.37
C GLU A 84 -25.17 -8.17 16.00
N SER A 85 -24.88 -6.90 15.69
CA SER A 85 -23.52 -6.44 15.39
C SER A 85 -22.56 -6.69 16.55
N HIS A 86 -23.00 -6.49 17.80
CA HIS A 86 -22.25 -6.78 19.01
C HIS A 86 -21.93 -8.27 19.14
N SER A 87 -22.92 -9.14 18.91
CA SER A 87 -22.75 -10.60 18.97
C SER A 87 -21.75 -11.10 17.92
N ILE A 88 -21.80 -10.54 16.70
CA ILE A 88 -20.84 -10.82 15.63
C ILE A 88 -19.42 -10.38 16.03
N LEU A 89 -19.26 -9.17 16.58
CA LEU A 89 -17.95 -8.67 17.00
C LEU A 89 -17.36 -9.48 18.16
N GLN A 90 -18.19 -9.96 19.09
CA GLN A 90 -17.76 -10.89 20.13
C GLN A 90 -17.24 -12.19 19.52
N ARG A 91 -17.96 -12.78 18.55
CA ARG A 91 -17.51 -13.96 17.82
C ARG A 91 -16.19 -13.73 17.07
N MET A 92 -16.04 -12.59 16.39
CA MET A 92 -14.78 -12.21 15.72
C MET A 92 -13.62 -12.10 16.71
N ARG A 93 -13.84 -11.57 17.93
CA ARG A 93 -12.83 -11.51 18.98
C ARG A 93 -12.42 -12.90 19.46
N GLU A 94 -13.37 -13.81 19.67
CA GLU A 94 -13.08 -15.20 20.05
C GLU A 94 -12.19 -15.89 19.01
N LEU A 95 -12.53 -15.73 17.72
CA LEU A 95 -11.75 -16.25 16.60
C LEU A 95 -10.34 -15.65 16.52
N ALA A 96 -10.20 -14.35 16.78
CA ALA A 96 -8.88 -13.69 16.81
C ALA A 96 -8.00 -14.24 17.95
N ILE A 97 -8.58 -14.45 19.15
CA ILE A 97 -7.86 -15.07 20.28
C ILE A 97 -7.49 -16.51 19.94
N GLN A 98 -8.40 -17.26 19.31
CA GLN A 98 -8.14 -18.62 18.85
C GLN A 98 -6.98 -18.67 17.84
N ALA A 99 -6.98 -17.78 16.83
CA ALA A 99 -5.95 -17.69 15.82
C ALA A 99 -4.56 -17.29 16.36
N SER A 100 -4.53 -16.58 17.49
CA SER A 100 -3.29 -16.17 18.19
C SER A 100 -2.59 -17.31 18.92
N ASN A 101 -3.19 -18.50 18.99
CA ASN A 101 -2.56 -19.65 19.64
C ASN A 101 -1.54 -20.34 18.70
N ASP A 102 -0.28 -20.40 19.13
CA ASP A 102 0.85 -20.95 18.36
C ASP A 102 0.71 -22.44 18.02
N THR A 103 -0.17 -23.18 18.71
CA THR A 103 -0.40 -24.61 18.43
C THR A 103 -1.20 -24.86 17.15
N LEU A 104 -1.82 -23.82 16.57
CA LEU A 104 -2.60 -23.95 15.33
C LEU A 104 -1.71 -23.98 14.10
N THR A 105 -2.10 -24.80 13.12
CA THR A 105 -1.43 -24.83 11.82
C THR A 105 -1.80 -23.60 10.97
N SER A 106 -1.03 -23.31 9.92
CA SER A 106 -1.37 -22.23 8.98
C SER A 106 -2.72 -22.48 8.26
N ASN A 107 -3.10 -23.75 8.07
CA ASN A 107 -4.40 -24.10 7.48
C ASN A 107 -5.56 -23.78 8.43
N ASP A 108 -5.41 -24.07 9.73
CA ASP A 108 -6.44 -23.75 10.73
C ASP A 108 -6.66 -22.23 10.85
N ARG A 109 -5.57 -21.45 10.80
CA ARG A 109 -5.66 -19.98 10.77
C ARG A 109 -6.35 -19.47 9.52
N LEU A 110 -6.17 -20.13 8.38
CA LEU A 110 -6.85 -19.77 7.14
C LEU A 110 -8.36 -20.02 7.21
N GLU A 111 -8.80 -21.14 7.79
CA GLU A 111 -10.22 -21.42 7.99
C GLU A 111 -10.88 -20.43 8.96
N ILE A 112 -10.18 -20.09 10.05
CA ILE A 112 -10.63 -19.01 10.96
C ILE A 112 -10.76 -17.68 10.20
N GLN A 113 -9.80 -17.35 9.34
CA GLN A 113 -9.84 -16.13 8.54
C GLN A 113 -11.04 -16.10 7.57
N LYS A 114 -11.45 -17.25 7.01
CA LYS A 114 -12.67 -17.35 6.19
C LYS A 114 -13.92 -17.04 7.01
N GLU A 115 -14.03 -17.58 8.23
CA GLU A 115 -15.16 -17.28 9.14
C GLU A 115 -15.20 -15.80 9.50
N VAL A 116 -14.05 -15.20 9.86
CA VAL A 116 -13.92 -13.76 10.12
C VAL A 116 -14.34 -12.92 8.92
N THR A 117 -13.99 -13.35 7.70
CA THR A 117 -14.36 -12.66 6.46
C THR A 117 -15.87 -12.72 6.22
N GLN A 118 -16.51 -13.87 6.48
CA GLN A 118 -17.97 -14.02 6.40
C GLN A 118 -18.67 -13.14 7.44
N LEU A 119 -18.22 -13.14 8.70
CA LEU A 119 -18.76 -12.30 9.76
C LEU A 119 -18.65 -10.80 9.43
N LYS A 120 -17.54 -10.38 8.81
CA LYS A 120 -17.37 -9.01 8.31
C LYS A 120 -18.39 -8.68 7.20
N GLN A 121 -18.66 -9.61 6.29
CA GLN A 121 -19.69 -9.41 5.25
C GLN A 121 -21.09 -9.30 5.86
N ASP A 122 -21.40 -10.13 6.87
CA ASP A 122 -22.67 -10.07 7.58
C ASP A 122 -22.85 -8.76 8.37
N LEU A 123 -21.80 -8.26 9.02
CA LEU A 123 -21.81 -6.94 9.66
C LEU A 123 -22.10 -5.83 8.65
N ASN A 124 -21.44 -5.84 7.49
CA ASN A 124 -21.71 -4.88 6.40
C ASN A 124 -23.15 -5.00 5.88
N ARG A 125 -23.69 -6.22 5.79
CA ARG A 125 -25.08 -6.48 5.38
C ARG A 125 -26.06 -5.90 6.39
N ILE A 126 -25.85 -6.11 7.69
CA ILE A 126 -26.70 -5.54 8.75
C ILE A 126 -26.69 -4.01 8.66
N SER A 127 -25.52 -3.38 8.55
CA SER A 127 -25.38 -1.93 8.40
C SER A 127 -26.17 -1.40 7.18
N ARG A 128 -26.01 -2.02 6.00
CA ARG A 128 -26.67 -1.58 4.75
C ARG A 128 -28.17 -1.90 4.67
N ASN A 129 -28.63 -2.97 5.31
CA ASN A 129 -30.02 -3.42 5.22
C ASN A 129 -30.91 -2.86 6.33
N THR A 130 -30.34 -2.40 7.45
CA THR A 130 -31.12 -1.83 8.55
C THR A 130 -31.75 -0.51 8.13
N GLU A 131 -33.07 -0.53 7.95
CA GLU A 131 -33.85 0.62 7.52
C GLU A 131 -35.16 0.76 8.30
N PHE A 132 -35.60 2.01 8.48
CA PHE A 132 -36.91 2.34 9.02
C PHE A 132 -37.60 3.29 8.05
N ASN A 133 -38.78 2.91 7.57
CA ASN A 133 -39.53 3.69 6.57
C ASN A 133 -38.66 4.11 5.37
N THR A 134 -37.92 3.15 4.79
CA THR A 134 -36.95 3.32 3.68
C THR A 134 -35.70 4.16 3.98
N LYS A 135 -35.55 4.68 5.21
CA LYS A 135 -34.34 5.39 5.64
C LYS A 135 -33.33 4.42 6.24
N LYS A 136 -32.11 4.40 5.71
CA LYS A 136 -30.99 3.63 6.27
C LYS A 136 -30.57 4.22 7.60
N LEU A 137 -30.32 3.37 8.61
CA LEU A 137 -30.02 3.85 9.96
C LEU A 137 -28.54 3.75 10.34
N LEU A 138 -27.83 2.73 9.84
CA LEU A 138 -26.51 2.31 10.33
C LEU A 138 -25.39 2.39 9.28
N ASP A 139 -25.63 3.05 8.15
CA ASP A 139 -24.66 3.15 7.03
C ASP A 139 -23.91 4.49 6.98
N GLY A 140 -24.15 5.39 7.94
CA GLY A 140 -23.53 6.72 8.01
C GLY A 140 -24.13 7.78 7.08
N SER A 141 -24.95 7.38 6.09
CA SER A 141 -25.53 8.26 5.06
C SER A 141 -26.51 9.31 5.61
N GLN A 142 -27.07 9.05 6.80
CA GLN A 142 -27.94 10.00 7.49
C GLN A 142 -27.17 11.08 8.27
N SER A 143 -25.89 10.92 8.56
CA SER A 143 -25.14 11.97 9.26
C SER A 143 -24.64 13.03 8.28
N ALA A 144 -24.07 12.59 7.17
CA ALA A 144 -23.70 13.45 6.06
C ALA A 144 -23.69 12.68 4.75
N LEU A 145 -23.98 13.38 3.66
CA LEU A 145 -23.75 12.89 2.31
C LEU A 145 -22.40 13.46 1.86
N VAL A 146 -21.44 12.57 1.62
CA VAL A 146 -20.14 12.93 1.05
C VAL A 146 -20.11 12.50 -0.40
N SER A 147 -19.98 13.45 -1.31
CA SER A 147 -19.75 13.20 -2.73
C SER A 147 -18.34 13.67 -3.10
N ALA A 148 -17.56 12.79 -3.71
CA ALA A 148 -16.27 13.12 -4.27
C ALA A 148 -16.39 13.34 -5.79
N SER A 149 -15.59 14.25 -6.35
CA SER A 149 -15.47 14.38 -7.80
C SER A 149 -14.72 13.20 -8.43
N SER A 150 -13.88 12.51 -7.66
CA SER A 150 -13.11 11.33 -8.08
C SER A 150 -13.79 10.02 -7.68
N ASN A 151 -13.76 9.02 -8.57
CA ASN A 151 -14.20 7.65 -8.27
C ASN A 151 -13.17 6.87 -7.41
N SER A 152 -11.96 7.38 -7.26
CA SER A 152 -10.89 6.75 -6.47
C SER A 152 -10.88 7.21 -5.02
N VAL A 153 -11.88 7.99 -4.61
CA VAL A 153 -12.00 8.54 -3.26
C VAL A 153 -13.37 8.27 -2.69
N GLU A 154 -13.40 7.85 -1.44
CA GLU A 154 -14.61 7.61 -0.66
C GLU A 154 -14.51 8.37 0.67
N GLY A 155 -15.56 9.13 1.01
CA GLY A 155 -15.68 9.75 2.33
C GLY A 155 -16.43 8.84 3.28
N LEU A 156 -15.77 8.41 4.36
CA LEU A 156 -16.36 7.58 5.40
C LEU A 156 -16.82 8.48 6.54
N VAL A 157 -18.13 8.52 6.78
CA VAL A 157 -18.72 9.36 7.82
C VAL A 157 -18.70 8.61 9.15
N ASN A 158 -17.87 9.07 10.08
CA ASN A 158 -17.64 8.44 11.38
C ASN A 158 -18.30 9.20 12.55
N GLY A 159 -19.16 10.19 12.26
CA GLY A 159 -19.91 10.95 13.27
C GLY A 159 -20.68 12.14 12.69
N SER A 160 -21.16 13.03 13.56
CA SER A 160 -21.87 14.26 13.14
C SER A 160 -20.92 15.21 12.42
N VAL A 161 -21.23 15.55 11.17
CA VAL A 161 -20.46 16.56 10.45
C VAL A 161 -20.98 17.95 10.85
N ASN A 162 -20.13 18.76 11.48
CA ASN A 162 -20.47 20.14 11.81
C ASN A 162 -20.17 21.04 10.61
N GLY A 163 -21.18 21.25 9.76
CA GLY A 163 -21.11 22.15 8.61
C GLY A 163 -20.76 21.44 7.31
N GLY A 164 -21.72 21.42 6.39
CA GLY A 164 -21.49 21.04 5.00
C GLY A 164 -20.74 22.11 4.22
N GLY A 165 -20.02 21.71 3.18
CA GLY A 165 -19.25 22.61 2.33
C GLY A 165 -18.46 21.90 1.24
N ASP A 166 -17.91 22.70 0.34
CA ASP A 166 -16.95 22.27 -0.67
C ASP A 166 -15.54 22.31 -0.09
N TYR A 167 -14.81 21.21 -0.25
CA TYR A 167 -13.42 21.05 0.14
C TYR A 167 -12.60 20.65 -1.07
N ASN A 168 -11.55 21.41 -1.37
CA ASN A 168 -10.52 20.97 -2.31
C ASN A 168 -9.52 20.13 -1.54
N VAL A 169 -9.24 18.92 -2.02
CA VAL A 169 -8.28 18.01 -1.39
C VAL A 169 -7.13 17.77 -2.37
N GLU A 170 -5.93 17.94 -1.85
CA GLU A 170 -4.67 17.70 -2.56
C GLU A 170 -3.89 16.59 -1.86
N LEU A 171 -3.39 15.64 -2.64
CA LEU A 171 -2.63 14.49 -2.20
C LEU A 171 -1.18 14.57 -2.72
N GLU A 172 -0.22 14.63 -1.80
CA GLU A 172 1.21 14.74 -2.09
C GLU A 172 1.98 13.52 -1.57
N LEU A 173 2.92 13.00 -2.37
CA LEU A 173 3.82 11.92 -1.95
C LEU A 173 5.00 12.47 -1.13
N LEU A 174 5.06 12.15 0.15
CA LEU A 174 6.23 12.50 0.98
C LEU A 174 7.34 11.46 0.82
N ARG A 175 6.99 10.17 0.96
CA ARG A 175 7.90 9.05 0.81
C ARG A 175 7.25 7.98 -0.05
N ALA A 176 7.98 7.52 -1.05
CA ALA A 176 7.58 6.39 -1.86
C ALA A 176 7.66 5.12 -1.00
N GLY A 177 6.63 4.30 -1.11
CA GLY A 177 6.67 2.91 -0.71
C GLY A 177 7.35 2.06 -1.78
N ILE A 178 7.21 0.75 -1.67
CA ILE A 178 7.64 -0.19 -2.70
C ILE A 178 6.53 -1.19 -2.99
N SER A 179 6.41 -1.60 -4.25
CA SER A 179 5.57 -2.75 -4.60
C SER A 179 6.24 -4.08 -4.30
N GLU A 180 5.45 -5.07 -3.88
CA GLU A 180 5.97 -6.42 -3.65
C GLU A 180 6.49 -7.04 -4.96
N MET A 181 7.55 -7.85 -4.85
CA MET A 181 7.91 -8.80 -5.90
C MET A 181 8.09 -10.20 -5.34
N GLN A 182 7.45 -11.17 -5.97
CA GLN A 182 7.62 -12.58 -5.69
C GLN A 182 8.25 -13.30 -6.87
N ARG A 183 9.05 -14.32 -6.55
CA ARG A 183 9.69 -15.20 -7.53
C ARG A 183 9.45 -16.65 -7.15
N SER A 184 9.15 -17.47 -8.15
CA SER A 184 9.13 -18.92 -7.97
C SER A 184 10.55 -19.43 -7.76
N GLN A 185 10.65 -20.66 -7.27
CA GLN A 185 11.93 -21.37 -7.37
C GLN A 185 12.32 -21.57 -8.84
N ILE A 186 13.60 -21.87 -9.06
CA ILE A 186 14.10 -22.18 -10.40
C ILE A 186 13.52 -23.53 -10.85
N LEU A 187 12.74 -23.51 -11.92
CA LEU A 187 12.09 -24.68 -12.50
C LEU A 187 12.99 -25.29 -13.57
N THR A 188 13.12 -26.61 -13.52
CA THR A 188 13.98 -27.40 -14.42
C THR A 188 13.16 -28.45 -15.14
N VAL A 189 13.54 -28.77 -16.37
CA VAL A 189 12.86 -29.82 -17.13
C VAL A 189 13.26 -31.20 -16.59
N LYS A 190 12.28 -32.08 -16.37
CA LYS A 190 12.47 -33.41 -15.78
C LYS A 190 13.32 -34.34 -16.63
N ASP A 191 13.10 -34.34 -17.94
CA ASP A 191 13.67 -35.31 -18.89
C ASP A 191 15.06 -34.91 -19.42
N SER A 192 15.56 -33.74 -19.01
CA SER A 192 16.82 -33.18 -19.50
C SER A 192 17.62 -32.62 -18.33
N SER A 193 18.70 -33.34 -17.98
CA SER A 193 19.54 -33.05 -16.81
C SER A 193 19.99 -31.59 -16.77
N GLY A 194 19.45 -30.83 -15.82
CA GLY A 194 19.85 -29.44 -15.54
C GLY A 194 19.41 -28.40 -16.58
N LYS A 195 18.54 -28.76 -17.54
CA LYS A 195 17.98 -27.76 -18.46
C LYS A 195 16.92 -26.93 -17.75
N LEU A 196 17.08 -25.62 -17.79
CA LEU A 196 16.10 -24.68 -17.23
C LEU A 196 14.81 -24.70 -18.06
N ALA A 197 13.67 -24.65 -17.37
CA ALA A 197 12.37 -24.57 -18.03
C ALA A 197 12.25 -23.28 -18.85
N SER A 198 11.50 -23.34 -19.93
CA SER A 198 11.13 -22.18 -20.75
C SER A 198 9.62 -21.95 -20.71
N GLY A 199 9.17 -20.79 -21.18
CA GLY A 199 7.75 -20.43 -21.26
C GLY A 199 6.83 -21.49 -21.92
N GLY A 200 7.33 -22.19 -22.94
CA GLY A 200 6.61 -23.27 -23.61
C GLY A 200 6.64 -24.63 -22.89
N THR A 201 7.36 -24.77 -21.78
CA THR A 201 7.46 -26.02 -21.02
C THR A 201 6.15 -26.27 -20.26
N GLN A 202 5.56 -27.45 -20.42
CA GLN A 202 4.35 -27.85 -19.71
C GLN A 202 4.65 -28.18 -18.24
N LEU A 203 3.69 -27.96 -17.33
CA LEU A 203 3.85 -28.24 -15.90
C LEU A 203 4.18 -29.72 -15.64
N GLN A 204 3.64 -30.64 -16.44
CA GLN A 204 3.99 -32.07 -16.39
C GLN A 204 5.44 -32.39 -16.74
N SER A 205 6.14 -31.48 -17.43
CA SER A 205 7.54 -31.66 -17.81
C SER A 205 8.50 -31.00 -16.81
N ILE A 206 8.00 -30.40 -15.73
CA ILE A 206 8.81 -29.71 -14.72
C ILE A 206 9.12 -30.65 -13.57
N ALA A 207 10.41 -30.74 -13.20
CA ALA A 207 10.89 -31.66 -12.17
C ALA A 207 10.28 -31.35 -10.78
N GLN A 208 10.09 -30.08 -10.45
CA GLN A 208 9.60 -29.60 -9.15
C GLN A 208 8.14 -29.99 -8.87
N PHE A 209 7.34 -30.32 -9.90
CA PHE A 209 5.97 -30.82 -9.74
C PHE A 209 5.88 -32.33 -9.50
N TYR A 210 7.02 -32.98 -9.24
CA TYR A 210 7.06 -34.38 -8.82
C TYR A 210 7.53 -34.47 -7.37
N ASP A 211 6.84 -35.28 -6.57
CA ASP A 211 7.28 -35.55 -5.21
C ASP A 211 8.51 -36.48 -5.17
N SER A 212 9.03 -36.73 -3.97
CA SER A 212 10.19 -37.63 -3.76
C SER A 212 9.97 -39.06 -4.26
N ASN A 213 8.72 -39.47 -4.47
CA ASN A 213 8.33 -40.78 -4.97
C ASN A 213 8.13 -40.78 -6.49
N GLY A 214 8.31 -39.63 -7.16
CA GLY A 214 8.14 -39.48 -8.60
C GLY A 214 6.67 -39.39 -9.05
N VAL A 215 5.74 -39.13 -8.13
CA VAL A 215 4.32 -38.92 -8.44
C VAL A 215 4.09 -37.46 -8.83
N PHE A 216 3.34 -37.26 -9.91
CA PHE A 216 3.01 -35.92 -10.39
C PHE A 216 1.95 -35.26 -9.51
N VAL A 217 2.22 -34.04 -9.05
CA VAL A 217 1.34 -33.30 -8.14
C VAL A 217 0.01 -32.89 -8.78
N LEU A 218 0.00 -32.66 -10.10
CA LEU A 218 -1.19 -32.24 -10.86
C LEU A 218 -1.78 -33.38 -11.72
N ASP A 219 -1.71 -34.63 -11.24
CA ASP A 219 -2.40 -35.76 -11.91
C ASP A 219 -3.92 -35.54 -12.00
N THR A 220 -4.46 -34.80 -11.02
CA THR A 220 -5.78 -34.17 -11.10
C THR A 220 -5.62 -32.66 -11.09
N PRO A 221 -6.47 -31.90 -11.81
CA PRO A 221 -6.42 -30.44 -11.77
C PRO A 221 -6.58 -29.92 -10.33
N GLN A 222 -5.67 -29.03 -9.91
CA GLN A 222 -5.66 -28.46 -8.57
C GLN A 222 -6.05 -26.99 -8.60
N ILE A 223 -6.61 -26.49 -7.50
CA ILE A 223 -6.97 -25.07 -7.37
C ILE A 223 -5.84 -24.33 -6.65
N LEU A 224 -5.39 -23.22 -7.24
CA LEU A 224 -4.51 -22.24 -6.62
C LEU A 224 -5.31 -20.95 -6.36
N ASN A 225 -5.44 -20.60 -5.08
CA ASN A 225 -6.05 -19.36 -4.63
C ASN A 225 -4.98 -18.27 -4.50
N ILE A 226 -5.29 -17.10 -5.01
CA ILE A 226 -4.44 -15.92 -5.01
C ILE A 226 -5.20 -14.86 -4.22
N ASN A 227 -4.59 -14.33 -3.17
CA ASN A 227 -5.17 -13.28 -2.33
C ASN A 227 -4.37 -11.99 -2.48
N GLY A 228 -5.05 -10.86 -2.56
CA GLY A 228 -4.41 -9.54 -2.60
C GLY A 228 -5.46 -8.44 -2.70
N ASN A 229 -5.12 -7.21 -2.27
CA ASN A 229 -6.04 -6.05 -2.28
C ASN A 229 -7.43 -6.35 -1.64
N GLY A 230 -7.46 -7.20 -0.60
CA GLY A 230 -8.68 -7.60 0.10
C GLY A 230 -9.64 -8.52 -0.67
N ARG A 231 -9.18 -9.11 -1.78
CA ARG A 231 -9.94 -10.05 -2.63
C ARG A 231 -9.20 -11.39 -2.75
N THR A 232 -9.94 -12.43 -3.10
CA THR A 232 -9.41 -13.77 -3.38
C THR A 232 -9.94 -14.25 -4.71
N ILE A 233 -9.06 -14.79 -5.54
CA ILE A 233 -9.40 -15.40 -6.83
C ILE A 233 -8.76 -16.78 -6.94
N SER A 234 -9.47 -17.72 -7.56
CA SER A 234 -9.02 -19.10 -7.74
C SER A 234 -8.70 -19.35 -9.21
N ILE A 235 -7.53 -19.91 -9.50
CA ILE A 235 -7.19 -20.45 -10.81
C ILE A 235 -7.05 -21.96 -10.73
N THR A 236 -7.35 -22.66 -11.83
CA THR A 236 -7.18 -24.11 -11.91
C THR A 236 -5.87 -24.42 -12.64
N LEU A 237 -5.01 -25.20 -11.99
CA LEU A 237 -3.76 -25.69 -12.56
C LEU A 237 -3.96 -27.08 -13.16
N ASP A 238 -3.53 -27.23 -14.40
CA ASP A 238 -3.55 -28.49 -15.16
C ASP A 238 -2.12 -28.84 -15.58
N GLY A 239 -1.75 -30.12 -15.52
CA GLY A 239 -0.43 -30.59 -15.97
C GLY A 239 -0.09 -30.27 -17.42
N GLN A 240 -1.09 -30.11 -18.29
CA GLN A 240 -0.91 -29.75 -19.70
C GLN A 240 -0.66 -28.25 -19.91
N MET A 241 -0.90 -27.41 -18.89
CA MET A 241 -0.66 -25.98 -18.95
C MET A 241 0.84 -25.71 -19.13
N SER A 242 1.21 -24.78 -20.01
CA SER A 242 2.59 -24.28 -20.10
C SER A 242 2.88 -23.22 -19.04
N LEU A 243 4.16 -22.96 -18.75
CA LEU A 243 4.53 -21.85 -17.87
C LEU A 243 4.01 -20.50 -18.34
N ASP A 244 4.00 -20.24 -19.65
CA ASP A 244 3.43 -19.01 -20.20
C ASP A 244 1.91 -18.94 -20.04
N ASN A 245 1.20 -20.08 -20.15
CA ASN A 245 -0.23 -20.12 -19.88
C ASN A 245 -0.50 -19.87 -18.39
N LEU A 246 0.29 -20.46 -17.49
CA LEU A 246 0.19 -20.20 -16.05
C LEU A 246 0.47 -18.72 -15.74
N ALA A 247 1.54 -18.15 -16.29
CA ALA A 247 1.86 -16.74 -16.12
C ALA A 247 0.74 -15.83 -16.65
N GLY A 248 0.10 -16.20 -17.77
CA GLY A 248 -1.05 -15.51 -18.32
C GLY A 248 -2.30 -15.59 -17.43
N GLU A 249 -2.62 -16.77 -16.89
CA GLU A 249 -3.72 -16.94 -15.93
C GLU A 249 -3.48 -16.15 -14.64
N LEU A 250 -2.26 -16.18 -14.11
CA LEU A 250 -1.85 -15.36 -12.96
C LEU A 250 -1.97 -13.87 -13.26
N GLN A 251 -1.50 -13.41 -14.42
CA GLN A 251 -1.61 -12.03 -14.88
C GLN A 251 -3.08 -11.58 -14.92
N ASN A 252 -3.96 -12.40 -15.50
CA ASN A 252 -5.38 -12.13 -15.60
C ASN A 252 -6.05 -12.10 -14.21
N ALA A 253 -5.70 -13.05 -13.34
CA ALA A 253 -6.21 -13.13 -11.98
C ALA A 253 -5.82 -11.90 -11.13
N ILE A 254 -4.60 -11.37 -11.31
CA ILE A 254 -4.13 -10.20 -10.55
C ILE A 254 -4.71 -8.89 -11.09
N VAL A 255 -4.74 -8.69 -12.41
CA VAL A 255 -5.10 -7.38 -13.01
C VAL A 255 -6.59 -7.19 -13.32
N SER A 256 -7.34 -8.27 -13.58
CA SER A 256 -8.74 -8.13 -14.02
C SER A 256 -9.66 -7.55 -12.94
N LYS A 257 -10.74 -6.88 -13.38
CA LYS A 257 -11.79 -6.33 -12.49
C LYS A 257 -12.53 -7.40 -11.68
N SER A 258 -12.62 -8.61 -12.23
CA SER A 258 -13.18 -9.80 -11.56
C SER A 258 -12.16 -10.52 -10.67
N GLY A 259 -10.87 -10.20 -10.80
CA GLY A 259 -9.78 -10.73 -10.00
C GLY A 259 -9.43 -9.82 -8.83
N LEU A 260 -8.13 -9.62 -8.60
CA LEU A 260 -7.63 -8.80 -7.49
C LEU A 260 -7.63 -7.28 -7.77
N GLU A 261 -7.79 -6.88 -9.03
CA GLU A 261 -7.80 -5.49 -9.48
C GLU A 261 -6.50 -4.72 -9.14
N ILE A 262 -5.38 -5.43 -9.01
CA ILE A 262 -4.07 -4.81 -8.79
C ILE A 262 -3.51 -4.39 -10.15
N GLN A 263 -3.96 -3.24 -10.65
CA GLN A 263 -3.58 -2.71 -11.96
C GLN A 263 -2.07 -2.49 -12.08
N ASN A 264 -1.55 -2.56 -13.31
CA ASN A 264 -0.12 -2.44 -13.65
C ASN A 264 0.79 -3.53 -13.04
N SER A 265 0.21 -4.56 -12.40
CA SER A 265 0.97 -5.75 -12.03
C SER A 265 1.44 -6.50 -13.26
N ARG A 266 2.60 -7.15 -13.13
CA ARG A 266 3.21 -7.93 -14.21
C ARG A 266 3.59 -9.31 -13.71
N VAL A 267 3.14 -10.33 -14.41
CA VAL A 267 3.58 -11.71 -14.25
C VAL A 267 4.31 -12.13 -15.52
N ALA A 268 5.50 -12.70 -15.36
CA ALA A 268 6.29 -13.15 -16.49
C ALA A 268 7.08 -14.42 -16.15
N THR A 269 7.14 -15.35 -17.11
CA THR A 269 8.13 -16.41 -17.12
C THR A 269 9.46 -15.83 -17.57
N ILE A 270 10.51 -15.97 -16.75
CA ILE A 270 11.85 -15.49 -17.07
C ILE A 270 12.68 -16.67 -17.60
N ASN A 271 13.10 -16.58 -18.86
CA ASN A 271 13.87 -17.63 -19.53
C ASN A 271 15.36 -17.25 -19.66
N THR A 272 16.23 -18.24 -19.82
CA THR A 272 17.68 -18.03 -20.07
C THR A 272 17.98 -17.22 -21.32
N VAL A 273 17.11 -17.26 -22.33
CA VAL A 273 17.22 -16.44 -23.54
C VAL A 273 16.95 -14.96 -23.25
N GLN A 274 16.07 -14.66 -22.30
CA GLN A 274 15.73 -13.29 -21.91
C GLN A 274 16.78 -12.69 -20.97
N THR A 275 17.30 -13.49 -20.04
CA THR A 275 18.36 -13.05 -19.13
C THR A 275 19.73 -13.06 -19.80
N GLN A 276 19.91 -13.82 -20.88
CA GLN A 276 21.19 -14.10 -21.55
C GLN A 276 22.31 -14.59 -20.61
N ILE A 277 21.94 -15.09 -19.44
CA ILE A 277 22.88 -15.59 -18.42
C ILE A 277 22.67 -17.09 -18.26
N ALA A 278 23.75 -17.84 -18.45
CA ALA A 278 23.75 -19.28 -18.23
C ALA A 278 23.37 -19.59 -16.77
N GLY A 279 22.34 -20.42 -16.58
CA GLY A 279 21.87 -20.82 -15.24
C GLY A 279 20.90 -19.86 -14.56
N LEU A 280 20.57 -18.70 -15.17
CA LEU A 280 19.59 -17.76 -14.63
C LEU A 280 18.33 -17.75 -15.50
N GLY A 281 17.27 -18.42 -15.06
CA GLY A 281 16.00 -18.51 -15.80
C GLY A 281 15.16 -19.70 -15.32
N GLY A 282 14.03 -19.93 -15.96
CA GLY A 282 13.07 -20.98 -15.59
C GLY A 282 12.26 -20.66 -14.34
N TYR A 283 12.03 -19.38 -14.00
CA TYR A 283 11.19 -19.01 -12.87
C TYR A 283 10.07 -18.06 -13.30
N ILE A 284 9.00 -18.01 -12.52
CA ILE A 284 7.92 -17.04 -12.66
C ILE A 284 8.21 -15.87 -11.73
N GLU A 285 8.10 -14.66 -12.25
CA GLU A 285 8.20 -13.41 -11.52
C GLU A 285 6.83 -12.76 -11.47
N VAL A 286 6.37 -12.41 -10.27
CA VAL A 286 5.15 -11.66 -10.02
C VAL A 286 5.57 -10.33 -9.41
N THR A 287 5.41 -9.25 -10.16
CA THR A 287 5.61 -7.88 -9.68
C THR A 287 4.27 -7.23 -9.47
N SER A 288 4.00 -6.79 -8.25
CA SER A 288 2.80 -6.02 -7.95
C SER A 288 2.88 -4.63 -8.57
N GLY A 289 1.77 -4.16 -9.13
CA GLY A 289 1.65 -2.80 -9.65
C GLY A 289 1.24 -1.77 -8.58
N PHE A 290 0.76 -2.24 -7.43
CA PHE A 290 0.41 -1.37 -6.31
C PHE A 290 1.55 -1.32 -5.31
N VAL A 291 1.70 -0.17 -4.67
CA VAL A 291 2.73 0.06 -3.67
C VAL A 291 2.14 -0.16 -2.27
N GLY A 292 2.92 -0.74 -1.37
CA GLY A 292 2.48 -1.02 0.00
C GLY A 292 1.56 -2.23 0.12
N GLN A 293 0.84 -2.30 1.23
CA GLN A 293 0.05 -3.46 1.64
C GLN A 293 -1.05 -3.85 0.64
N ASN A 294 -1.62 -2.89 -0.10
CA ASN A 294 -2.60 -3.21 -1.15
C ASN A 294 -1.98 -3.94 -2.34
N GLY A 295 -0.66 -3.84 -2.50
CA GLY A 295 0.11 -4.58 -3.48
C GLY A 295 0.57 -5.94 -3.01
N GLU A 296 0.24 -6.35 -1.78
CA GLU A 296 0.62 -7.67 -1.27
C GLU A 296 -0.15 -8.76 -2.01
N VAL A 297 0.56 -9.78 -2.51
CA VAL A 297 -0.02 -10.93 -3.19
C VAL A 297 0.42 -12.19 -2.47
N SER A 298 -0.53 -13.01 -2.02
CA SER A 298 -0.24 -14.31 -1.41
C SER A 298 -0.90 -15.44 -2.18
N PHE A 299 -0.25 -16.60 -2.16
CA PHE A 299 -0.69 -17.81 -2.86
C PHE A 299 -1.05 -18.88 -1.82
N SER A 300 -2.17 -19.55 -2.02
CA SER A 300 -2.66 -20.61 -1.13
C SER A 300 -3.34 -21.72 -1.94
N GLY A 301 -3.17 -22.98 -1.56
CA GLY A 301 -3.65 -24.12 -2.33
C GLY A 301 -3.19 -25.43 -1.69
N ASP A 302 -3.17 -26.51 -2.47
CA ASP A 302 -2.56 -27.76 -2.03
C ASP A 302 -1.06 -27.53 -1.72
N GLN A 303 -0.62 -28.01 -0.55
CA GLN A 303 0.77 -27.85 -0.08
C GLN A 303 1.79 -28.30 -1.14
N LYS A 304 1.50 -29.41 -1.84
CA LYS A 304 2.41 -29.95 -2.86
C LYS A 304 2.57 -28.99 -4.05
N VAL A 305 1.51 -28.26 -4.40
CA VAL A 305 1.55 -27.25 -5.48
C VAL A 305 2.32 -26.02 -5.03
N ILE A 306 2.11 -25.55 -3.80
CA ILE A 306 2.84 -24.42 -3.24
C ILE A 306 4.33 -24.73 -3.14
N ASP A 307 4.70 -25.92 -2.67
CA ASP A 307 6.08 -26.37 -2.60
C ASP A 307 6.70 -26.55 -3.99
N ALA A 308 5.93 -27.03 -4.98
CA ALA A 308 6.37 -27.17 -6.37
C ALA A 308 6.61 -25.81 -7.07
N LEU A 309 5.80 -24.80 -6.76
CA LEU A 309 6.03 -23.43 -7.26
C LEU A 309 7.12 -22.71 -6.47
N GLY A 310 7.26 -22.98 -5.17
CA GLY A 310 8.28 -22.38 -4.31
C GLY A 310 8.30 -20.85 -4.38
N LEU A 311 7.11 -20.22 -4.40
CA LEU A 311 6.99 -18.76 -4.48
C LEU A 311 7.54 -18.13 -3.19
N SER A 312 8.48 -17.20 -3.35
CA SER A 312 9.13 -16.49 -2.26
C SER A 312 9.13 -15.00 -2.54
N VAL A 313 8.99 -14.22 -1.46
CA VAL A 313 9.06 -12.76 -1.53
C VAL A 313 10.51 -12.36 -1.77
N SER A 314 10.80 -11.89 -2.99
CA SER A 314 12.11 -11.36 -3.34
C SER A 314 12.24 -9.90 -2.94
N ARG A 315 11.13 -9.19 -2.75
CA ARG A 315 11.07 -7.80 -2.30
C ARG A 315 9.78 -7.54 -1.54
N GLU A 316 9.90 -7.13 -0.29
CA GLU A 316 8.75 -6.82 0.56
C GLU A 316 8.08 -5.50 0.16
N ALA A 317 6.75 -5.46 0.32
CA ALA A 317 5.99 -4.24 0.12
C ALA A 317 6.23 -3.24 1.26
N VAL A 318 6.33 -1.95 0.91
CA VAL A 318 6.46 -0.86 1.89
C VAL A 318 5.41 0.19 1.56
N ASN A 319 4.70 0.71 2.56
CA ASN A 319 3.63 1.68 2.32
C ASN A 319 4.16 3.05 1.86
N ASN A 320 3.38 3.71 1.01
CA ASN A 320 3.55 5.12 0.71
C ASN A 320 3.27 5.95 1.96
N ARG A 321 4.06 7.00 2.17
CA ARG A 321 3.72 8.07 3.11
C ARG A 321 3.23 9.26 2.31
N VAL A 322 1.97 9.61 2.49
CA VAL A 322 1.33 10.72 1.78
C VAL A 322 0.92 11.81 2.75
N SER A 323 0.91 13.05 2.26
CA SER A 323 0.30 14.19 2.92
C SER A 323 -0.98 14.52 2.17
N MET A 324 -2.11 14.51 2.87
CA MET A 324 -3.38 14.98 2.32
C MET A 324 -3.68 16.34 2.91
N THR A 325 -4.01 17.30 2.07
CA THR A 325 -4.28 18.69 2.45
C THR A 325 -5.68 19.07 1.99
N THR A 326 -6.57 19.42 2.92
CA THR A 326 -7.87 20.03 2.62
C THR A 326 -7.76 21.55 2.64
N ARG A 327 -8.48 22.18 1.72
CA ARG A 327 -8.78 23.60 1.72
C ARG A 327 -10.28 23.82 1.64
N ASP A 328 -10.85 24.50 2.64
CA ASP A 328 -12.27 24.86 2.63
C ASP A 328 -12.55 26.08 1.74
N GLY A 329 -13.83 26.38 1.51
CA GLY A 329 -14.28 27.56 0.77
C GLY A 329 -13.91 28.91 1.42
N PHE A 330 -13.45 28.93 2.67
CA PHE A 330 -12.98 30.12 3.40
C PHE A 330 -11.45 30.27 3.36
N GLY A 331 -10.74 29.34 2.73
CA GLY A 331 -9.29 29.34 2.58
C GLY A 331 -8.51 28.71 3.75
N ASN A 332 -9.18 28.14 4.75
CA ASN A 332 -8.51 27.41 5.83
C ASN A 332 -7.91 26.12 5.29
N VAL A 333 -6.70 25.80 5.74
CA VAL A 333 -5.95 24.62 5.29
C VAL A 333 -5.71 23.69 6.46
N LYS A 334 -5.99 22.40 6.27
CA LYS A 334 -5.66 21.35 7.22
C LYS A 334 -4.93 20.23 6.49
N SER A 335 -3.86 19.71 7.09
CA SER A 335 -3.09 18.62 6.50
C SER A 335 -2.93 17.46 7.48
N VAL A 336 -2.96 16.24 6.92
CA VAL A 336 -2.77 14.99 7.64
C VAL A 336 -1.75 14.16 6.87
N LYS A 337 -0.81 13.57 7.59
CA LYS A 337 0.17 12.63 7.03
C LYS A 337 -0.26 11.23 7.42
N THR A 338 -0.38 10.34 6.44
CA THR A 338 -0.76 8.95 6.67
C THR A 338 0.15 8.01 5.89
N GLU A 339 0.34 6.82 6.44
CA GLU A 339 1.05 5.68 5.82
C GLU A 339 0.06 4.59 5.40
N SER A 340 -1.23 4.92 5.39
CA SER A 340 -2.34 4.07 4.98
C SER A 340 -3.22 4.84 4.00
N ASP A 341 -4.05 4.11 3.26
CA ASP A 341 -5.04 4.68 2.33
C ASP A 341 -6.23 5.37 2.99
N LEU A 342 -6.17 5.55 4.32
CA LEU A 342 -7.17 6.23 5.12
C LEU A 342 -6.53 7.44 5.79
N ALA A 343 -7.02 8.62 5.45
CA ALA A 343 -6.65 9.88 6.11
C ALA A 343 -7.72 10.19 7.16
N THR A 344 -7.38 9.98 8.43
CA THR A 344 -8.26 10.29 9.55
C THR A 344 -8.03 11.70 10.07
N GLY A 345 -9.11 12.35 10.51
CA GLY A 345 -9.03 13.67 11.13
C GLY A 345 -8.71 14.82 10.18
N LEU A 346 -8.73 14.61 8.86
CA LEU A 346 -8.62 15.67 7.85
C LEU A 346 -9.85 16.59 7.86
N LEU A 347 -11.03 15.99 8.02
CA LEU A 347 -12.32 16.66 8.13
C LEU A 347 -12.96 16.23 9.45
N SER A 348 -13.80 17.08 10.05
CA SER A 348 -14.49 16.72 11.30
C SER A 348 -15.47 15.58 11.03
N SER A 349 -15.22 14.42 11.63
CA SER A 349 -16.10 13.23 11.56
C SER A 349 -16.27 12.64 10.15
N VAL A 350 -15.41 13.00 9.20
CA VAL A 350 -15.30 12.36 7.88
C VAL A 350 -13.85 11.95 7.67
N ASP A 351 -13.63 10.64 7.55
CA ASP A 351 -12.34 10.09 7.13
C ASP A 351 -12.34 9.95 5.62
N VAL A 352 -11.20 10.23 4.99
CA VAL A 352 -11.07 10.16 3.53
C VAL A 352 -10.29 8.91 3.19
N LYS A 353 -10.95 7.94 2.56
CA LYS A 353 -10.28 6.81 1.95
C LYS A 353 -9.96 7.14 0.50
N PHE A 354 -8.72 6.96 0.10
CA PHE A 354 -8.26 7.21 -1.25
C PHE A 354 -7.56 5.97 -1.79
N ASN A 355 -7.70 5.71 -3.08
CA ASN A 355 -6.99 4.63 -3.75
C ASN A 355 -6.17 5.20 -4.90
N SER A 356 -5.22 6.07 -4.53
CA SER A 356 -4.31 6.73 -5.47
C SER A 356 -2.90 6.21 -5.22
N GLN A 357 -2.23 5.76 -6.29
CA GLN A 357 -0.89 5.20 -6.20
C GLN A 357 0.05 5.93 -7.17
N ALA A 358 1.29 6.11 -6.72
CA ALA A 358 2.35 6.64 -7.57
C ALA A 358 2.84 5.58 -8.55
N ALA A 359 3.22 6.00 -9.75
CA ALA A 359 3.95 5.18 -10.70
C ALA A 359 5.32 4.85 -10.11
N GLN A 360 5.69 3.57 -10.14
CA GLN A 360 6.99 3.13 -9.69
C GLN A 360 7.55 2.04 -10.61
N ILE A 361 8.85 2.13 -10.89
CA ILE A 361 9.64 1.01 -11.40
C ILE A 361 10.77 0.76 -10.41
N ALA A 362 10.74 -0.42 -9.78
CA ALA A 362 11.69 -0.78 -8.75
C ALA A 362 12.44 -2.07 -9.12
N GLY A 363 13.71 -2.12 -8.76
CA GLY A 363 14.58 -3.28 -8.92
C GLY A 363 14.44 -4.29 -7.79
N THR A 364 15.07 -5.46 -7.93
CA THR A 364 15.03 -6.53 -6.91
C THR A 364 16.25 -6.55 -6.00
N SER A 365 17.39 -6.09 -6.51
CA SER A 365 18.68 -6.17 -5.83
C SER A 365 19.67 -5.20 -6.49
N GLY A 366 20.96 -5.38 -6.24
CA GLY A 366 22.06 -4.70 -6.91
C GLY A 366 22.74 -3.63 -6.06
N LEU A 367 22.18 -3.26 -4.90
CA LEU A 367 22.88 -2.48 -3.89
C LEU A 367 23.43 -3.40 -2.80
N GLU A 368 24.73 -3.28 -2.55
CA GLU A 368 25.45 -4.02 -1.53
C GLU A 368 26.12 -3.06 -0.54
N ALA A 369 26.39 -3.57 0.66
CA ALA A 369 27.06 -2.82 1.71
C ALA A 369 28.58 -2.87 1.46
N GLY A 370 29.14 -1.76 1.01
CA GLY A 370 30.57 -1.59 0.81
C GLY A 370 31.26 -0.84 1.95
N LEU A 371 32.49 -0.41 1.68
CA LEU A 371 33.34 0.32 2.60
C LEU A 371 33.91 1.57 1.94
N TYR A 372 33.91 2.68 2.67
CA TYR A 372 34.62 3.88 2.28
C TYR A 372 36.01 3.95 2.94
N ILE A 373 37.05 3.89 2.12
CA ILE A 373 38.45 3.98 2.54
C ILE A 373 38.94 5.39 2.22
N SER A 374 39.22 6.18 3.27
CA SER A 374 39.56 7.60 3.12
C SER A 374 40.97 7.85 2.58
N ASN A 375 41.94 7.03 2.97
CA ASN A 375 43.34 7.11 2.54
C ASN A 375 43.81 5.69 2.19
N ASN A 376 44.84 5.56 1.35
CA ASN A 376 45.38 4.23 1.03
C ASN A 376 45.80 3.52 2.31
N GLU A 377 45.32 2.30 2.49
CA GLU A 377 45.65 1.43 3.61
C GLU A 377 46.60 0.34 3.15
N THR A 378 47.60 0.02 3.97
CA THR A 378 48.54 -1.06 3.71
C THR A 378 48.65 -1.96 4.92
N PHE A 379 48.76 -3.25 4.70
CA PHE A 379 49.07 -4.22 5.74
C PHE A 379 49.91 -5.35 5.15
N ASP A 380 50.79 -5.91 5.97
CA ASP A 380 51.68 -6.99 5.56
C ASP A 380 51.06 -8.32 5.95
N LEU A 381 51.06 -9.25 5.00
CA LEU A 381 50.63 -10.63 5.20
C LEU A 381 51.84 -11.54 5.10
N THR A 382 52.08 -12.32 6.15
CA THR A 382 53.13 -13.33 6.19
C THR A 382 52.52 -14.71 6.39
N VAL A 383 52.87 -15.65 5.52
CA VAL A 383 52.53 -17.07 5.63
C VAL A 383 53.77 -17.91 5.34
N GLY A 384 54.08 -18.87 6.22
CA GLY A 384 55.32 -19.63 6.15
C GLY A 384 56.55 -18.70 6.21
N THR A 385 57.30 -18.62 5.10
CA THR A 385 58.47 -17.73 4.96
C THR A 385 58.25 -16.59 3.95
N GLY A 386 57.04 -16.47 3.39
CA GLY A 386 56.71 -15.46 2.40
C GLY A 386 55.97 -14.29 3.04
N THR A 387 56.47 -13.08 2.85
CA THR A 387 55.85 -11.83 3.28
C THR A 387 55.57 -10.96 2.06
N PHE A 388 54.38 -10.38 1.99
CA PHE A 388 54.02 -9.39 0.97
C PHE A 388 53.08 -8.33 1.54
N THR A 389 53.17 -7.13 0.99
CA THR A 389 52.34 -5.99 1.39
C THR A 389 51.09 -5.94 0.52
N VAL A 390 49.92 -5.95 1.15
CA VAL A 390 48.66 -5.64 0.48
C VAL A 390 48.43 -4.14 0.55
N THR A 391 48.16 -3.51 -0.59
CA THR A 391 47.76 -2.10 -0.68
C THR A 391 46.31 -2.00 -1.11
N VAL A 392 45.49 -1.34 -0.30
CA VAL A 392 44.10 -1.02 -0.62
C VAL A 392 44.00 0.47 -0.89
N ASN A 393 43.69 0.82 -2.13
CA ASN A 393 43.61 2.23 -2.53
C ASN A 393 42.40 2.94 -1.89
N ASN A 394 42.49 4.26 -1.75
CA ASN A 394 41.36 5.06 -1.28
C ASN A 394 40.18 5.00 -2.26
N GLY A 395 38.97 5.17 -1.73
CA GLY A 395 37.73 5.17 -2.51
C GLY A 395 36.63 4.31 -1.89
N TYR A 396 35.57 4.12 -2.65
CA TYR A 396 34.43 3.30 -2.29
C TYR A 396 34.63 1.90 -2.84
N TRP A 397 34.56 0.90 -1.98
CA TRP A 397 34.84 -0.48 -2.33
C TRP A 397 33.66 -1.39 -2.01
N THR A 398 33.38 -2.32 -2.92
CA THR A 398 32.52 -3.47 -2.62
C THR A 398 33.33 -4.52 -1.86
N MET A 399 32.69 -5.35 -1.03
CA MET A 399 33.42 -6.39 -0.29
C MET A 399 34.07 -7.40 -1.25
N GLU A 400 33.33 -7.74 -2.30
CA GLU A 400 33.76 -8.62 -3.39
C GLU A 400 34.90 -7.99 -4.19
N GLY A 401 34.87 -6.68 -4.39
CA GLY A 401 35.96 -5.89 -4.98
C GLY A 401 37.24 -5.91 -4.15
N LEU A 402 37.12 -5.75 -2.83
CA LEU A 402 38.26 -5.86 -1.90
C LEU A 402 38.86 -7.26 -1.95
N ALA A 403 38.03 -8.30 -1.83
CA ALA A 403 38.49 -9.68 -1.92
C ALA A 403 39.17 -9.96 -3.27
N ARG A 404 38.62 -9.44 -4.38
CA ARG A 404 39.22 -9.54 -5.72
C ARG A 404 40.57 -8.85 -5.81
N SER A 405 40.68 -7.63 -5.29
CA SER A 405 41.95 -6.87 -5.26
C SER A 405 43.02 -7.58 -4.44
N ILE A 406 42.65 -8.08 -3.26
CA ILE A 406 43.56 -8.83 -2.38
C ILE A 406 44.02 -10.12 -3.06
N ASN A 407 43.10 -10.91 -3.64
CA ASN A 407 43.43 -12.14 -4.36
C ASN A 407 44.33 -11.89 -5.57
N TYR A 408 44.14 -10.78 -6.29
CA TYR A 408 45.01 -10.40 -7.39
C TYR A 408 46.43 -10.10 -6.90
N GLN A 409 46.57 -9.33 -5.81
CA GLN A 409 47.89 -9.03 -5.21
C GLN A 409 48.57 -10.29 -4.65
N ILE A 410 47.81 -11.21 -4.04
CA ILE A 410 48.31 -12.54 -3.63
C ILE A 410 48.85 -13.31 -4.84
N GLY A 411 48.09 -13.35 -5.95
CA GLY A 411 48.50 -14.05 -7.16
C GLY A 411 49.78 -13.47 -7.78
N VAL A 412 49.92 -12.14 -7.80
CA VAL A 412 51.14 -11.46 -8.28
C VAL A 412 52.34 -11.75 -7.37
N ALA A 413 52.14 -11.73 -6.05
CA ALA A 413 53.18 -12.07 -5.07
C ALA A 413 53.60 -13.55 -5.16
N ALA A 414 52.65 -14.47 -5.38
CA ALA A 414 52.93 -15.89 -5.55
C ALA A 414 53.73 -16.19 -6.84
N ALA A 415 53.54 -15.41 -7.90
CA ALA A 415 54.26 -15.59 -9.16
C ALA A 415 55.72 -15.07 -9.13
N THR A 416 56.08 -14.23 -8.17
CA THR A 416 57.40 -13.59 -8.06
C THR A 416 58.37 -14.33 -7.11
N VAL A 417 57.87 -15.28 -6.32
CA VAL A 417 58.68 -16.05 -5.35
C VAL A 417 58.78 -17.52 -5.80
N PRO A 418 59.97 -18.06 -6.11
CA PRO A 418 60.15 -19.48 -6.40
C PRO A 418 59.76 -20.32 -5.17
N ASP A 419 58.95 -21.37 -5.36
CA ASP A 419 58.39 -22.23 -4.29
C ASP A 419 57.55 -21.48 -3.24
N ALA A 420 56.72 -20.53 -3.68
CA ALA A 420 55.96 -19.61 -2.82
C ALA A 420 55.09 -20.33 -1.75
N PRO A 421 55.43 -20.23 -0.45
CA PRO A 421 54.56 -20.71 0.64
C PRO A 421 53.26 -19.90 0.76
N ILE A 422 53.13 -18.82 -0.01
CA ILE A 422 51.96 -17.95 -0.15
C ILE A 422 50.88 -18.58 -1.05
N LEU A 423 51.25 -19.60 -1.85
CA LEU A 423 50.30 -20.37 -2.64
C LEU A 423 49.29 -21.03 -1.69
N GLY A 424 47.99 -20.81 -1.92
CA GLY A 424 46.91 -21.30 -1.05
C GLY A 424 46.34 -20.27 -0.06
N LEU A 425 46.92 -19.06 0.02
CA LEU A 425 46.26 -17.93 0.67
C LEU A 425 45.16 -17.38 -0.24
N SER A 426 43.98 -17.13 0.32
CA SER A 426 42.85 -16.55 -0.40
C SER A 426 42.04 -15.62 0.48
N ALA A 427 41.45 -14.59 -0.13
CA ALA A 427 40.47 -13.71 0.48
C ALA A 427 39.07 -14.07 -0.03
N SER A 428 38.10 -14.19 0.87
CA SER A 428 36.69 -14.38 0.54
C SER A 428 35.82 -13.44 1.36
N VAL A 429 34.61 -13.19 0.88
CA VAL A 429 33.60 -12.43 1.63
C VAL A 429 32.72 -13.44 2.36
N VAL A 430 32.63 -13.32 3.68
CA VAL A 430 31.75 -14.15 4.52
C VAL A 430 30.97 -13.21 5.43
N GLU A 431 29.64 -13.28 5.38
CA GLU A 431 28.75 -12.42 6.19
C GLU A 431 29.01 -10.91 6.03
N GLY A 432 29.55 -10.50 4.88
CA GLY A 432 29.86 -9.10 4.57
C GLY A 432 31.18 -8.60 5.19
N GLU A 433 32.02 -9.50 5.67
CA GLU A 433 33.39 -9.23 6.13
C GLU A 433 34.41 -9.96 5.26
N ILE A 434 35.67 -9.49 5.27
CA ILE A 434 36.75 -10.14 4.56
C ILE A 434 37.35 -11.21 5.45
N ARG A 435 37.29 -12.46 4.98
CA ARG A 435 37.98 -13.62 5.55
C ARG A 435 39.22 -13.90 4.74
N LEU A 436 40.39 -13.96 5.39
CA LEU A 436 41.59 -14.54 4.80
C LEU A 436 41.72 -15.99 5.28
N THR A 437 41.88 -16.91 4.35
CA THR A 437 42.06 -18.34 4.63
C THR A 437 43.34 -18.81 3.97
N TYR A 438 44.10 -19.64 4.67
CA TYR A 438 45.27 -20.29 4.12
C TYR A 438 45.08 -21.80 4.10
N GLU A 439 45.14 -22.38 2.91
CA GLU A 439 45.17 -23.82 2.71
C GLU A 439 46.56 -24.24 2.23
N LYS A 440 47.23 -25.12 2.98
CA LYS A 440 48.59 -25.56 2.63
C LYS A 440 48.56 -26.33 1.30
N PRO A 441 49.37 -25.94 0.30
CA PRO A 441 49.50 -26.72 -0.94
C PRO A 441 50.04 -28.13 -0.67
N ALA A 442 49.55 -29.12 -1.42
CA ALA A 442 50.02 -30.50 -1.30
C ALA A 442 51.53 -30.68 -1.61
N THR A 443 52.14 -29.73 -2.32
CA THR A 443 53.57 -29.66 -2.66
C THR A 443 54.45 -29.01 -1.60
N ALA A 444 53.86 -28.43 -0.54
CA ALA A 444 54.59 -27.68 0.49
C ALA A 444 55.14 -28.59 1.61
N ALA A 445 56.36 -28.32 2.08
CA ALA A 445 57.01 -29.05 3.17
C ALA A 445 56.13 -29.15 4.44
N ASP A 446 56.18 -30.28 5.15
CA ASP A 446 55.39 -30.51 6.38
C ASP A 446 55.79 -29.62 7.57
N THR A 447 56.94 -28.95 7.48
CA THR A 447 57.45 -28.01 8.49
C THR A 447 56.99 -26.56 8.27
N LEU A 448 56.25 -26.26 7.19
CA LEU A 448 55.75 -24.92 6.93
C LEU A 448 54.62 -24.56 7.91
N SER A 449 54.76 -23.39 8.54
CA SER A 449 53.72 -22.83 9.40
C SER A 449 52.48 -22.50 8.58
N THR A 450 51.31 -22.90 9.10
CA THR A 450 49.99 -22.58 8.53
C THR A 450 49.38 -21.31 9.12
N ASN A 451 50.13 -20.59 9.97
CA ASN A 451 49.63 -19.36 10.57
C ASN A 451 49.68 -18.21 9.57
N ILE A 452 48.61 -17.42 9.55
CA ILE A 452 48.54 -16.13 8.87
C ILE A 452 48.99 -15.07 9.88
N ILE A 453 50.08 -14.37 9.59
CA ILE A 453 50.57 -13.27 10.42
C ILE A 453 50.24 -11.97 9.70
N ILE A 454 49.53 -11.08 10.41
CA ILE A 454 49.21 -9.73 9.96
C ILE A 454 50.09 -8.74 10.73
N GLU A 455 50.79 -7.88 9.99
CA GLU A 455 51.60 -6.78 10.54
C GLU A 455 51.26 -5.46 9.86
N ASN A 456 51.59 -4.34 10.50
CA ASN A 456 51.38 -2.98 9.98
C ASN A 456 49.93 -2.55 9.68
N ALA A 457 48.91 -3.25 10.20
CA ALA A 457 47.50 -2.92 10.09
C ALA A 457 47.04 -1.80 11.06
N ASN A 458 47.77 -0.69 11.15
CA ASN A 458 47.57 0.35 12.17
C ASN A 458 46.34 1.27 11.95
N GLN A 459 45.77 1.27 10.74
CA GLN A 459 44.58 2.06 10.36
C GLN A 459 43.59 1.22 9.55
N SER A 460 43.44 -0.08 9.87
CA SER A 460 42.62 -0.99 9.06
C SER A 460 41.12 -0.67 9.18
N THR A 461 40.54 -0.07 8.15
CA THR A 461 39.08 0.08 8.02
C THR A 461 38.43 -1.28 7.75
N LEU A 462 39.20 -2.23 7.20
CA LEU A 462 38.86 -3.66 7.06
C LEU A 462 38.78 -4.40 8.41
N GLY A 463 39.28 -3.82 9.50
CA GLY A 463 39.15 -4.41 10.85
C GLY A 463 40.18 -5.47 11.19
N PHE A 464 41.25 -5.61 10.41
CA PHE A 464 42.34 -6.53 10.74
C PHE A 464 43.19 -5.99 11.89
N VAL A 465 43.54 -6.86 12.83
CA VAL A 465 44.40 -6.55 13.97
C VAL A 465 45.73 -7.26 13.83
N ASN A 466 46.84 -6.58 14.13
CA ASN A 466 48.17 -7.19 14.10
C ASN A 466 48.24 -8.40 15.03
N GLY A 467 48.71 -9.54 14.51
CA GLY A 467 48.73 -10.80 15.25
C GLY A 467 48.99 -12.02 14.39
N SER A 468 49.16 -13.18 15.03
CA SER A 468 49.28 -14.48 14.38
C SER A 468 47.99 -15.28 14.56
N TYR A 469 47.39 -15.70 13.45
CA TYR A 469 46.10 -16.38 13.39
C TYR A 469 46.27 -17.77 12.76
N SER A 470 45.56 -18.77 13.29
CA SER A 470 45.62 -20.14 12.79
C SER A 470 44.36 -20.46 11.97
N GLY A 471 44.54 -20.92 10.72
CA GLY A 471 43.45 -21.34 9.83
C GLY A 471 42.85 -20.18 9.04
N PHE A 472 42.10 -19.31 9.70
CA PHE A 472 41.48 -18.13 9.07
C PHE A 472 41.55 -16.90 9.98
N VAL A 473 41.38 -15.72 9.38
CA VAL A 473 41.22 -14.45 10.10
C VAL A 473 40.12 -13.62 9.48
N ASP A 474 39.25 -13.10 10.33
CA ASP A 474 38.16 -12.21 9.97
C ASP A 474 38.46 -10.81 10.49
N GLY A 475 38.30 -9.81 9.63
CA GLY A 475 38.40 -8.41 10.02
C GLY A 475 37.01 -7.84 10.32
N VAL A 476 36.77 -7.42 11.57
CA VAL A 476 35.52 -6.74 11.92
C VAL A 476 35.55 -5.32 11.38
N LYS A 477 34.88 -5.12 10.24
CA LYS A 477 34.92 -3.86 9.49
C LYS A 477 34.44 -2.67 10.33
N ASN A 478 35.01 -1.49 10.07
CA ASN A 478 34.58 -0.27 10.75
C ASN A 478 33.16 0.14 10.32
N GLN A 479 32.20 -0.02 11.23
CA GLN A 479 30.79 0.27 10.97
C GLN A 479 30.51 1.73 10.56
N ALA A 480 31.33 2.68 11.00
CA ALA A 480 31.15 4.10 10.67
C ALA A 480 31.56 4.45 9.21
N LYS A 481 32.20 3.50 8.50
CA LYS A 481 32.65 3.66 7.12
C LYS A 481 31.86 2.82 6.12
N ILE A 482 30.81 2.14 6.58
CA ILE A 482 29.93 1.37 5.72
C ILE A 482 29.07 2.33 4.89
N GLU A 483 29.04 2.12 3.59
CA GLU A 483 28.22 2.86 2.64
C GLU A 483 27.51 1.89 1.70
N TRP A 484 26.30 2.24 1.29
CA TRP A 484 25.55 1.46 0.31
C TRP A 484 25.88 1.92 -1.10
N GLY A 485 26.11 0.97 -1.99
CA GLY A 485 26.43 1.26 -3.37
C GLY A 485 26.35 0.02 -4.23
N PHE A 486 26.87 0.13 -5.44
CA PHE A 486 26.89 -0.98 -6.38
C PHE A 486 28.24 -1.08 -7.07
N SER A 487 28.62 -2.31 -7.42
CA SER A 487 29.86 -2.57 -8.12
C SER A 487 29.85 -2.02 -9.54
N GLN A 488 30.91 -1.29 -9.88
CA GLN A 488 31.27 -0.88 -11.22
C GLN A 488 31.97 -1.99 -12.01
N PHE A 489 32.40 -3.06 -11.32
CA PHE A 489 33.09 -4.18 -11.95
C PHE A 489 32.11 -5.05 -12.73
N VAL A 490 32.36 -5.19 -14.03
CA VAL A 490 31.56 -6.03 -14.90
C VAL A 490 32.48 -7.08 -15.53
N ALA A 491 32.22 -8.35 -15.24
CA ALA A 491 32.90 -9.44 -15.92
C ALA A 491 32.50 -9.43 -17.40
N THR A 492 33.41 -8.99 -18.28
CA THR A 492 33.17 -8.83 -19.72
C THR A 492 32.62 -10.10 -20.37
N THR A 493 33.03 -11.28 -19.90
CA THR A 493 32.56 -12.58 -20.40
C THR A 493 31.12 -12.93 -19.99
N LYS A 494 30.59 -12.31 -18.94
CA LYS A 494 29.26 -12.62 -18.38
C LYS A 494 28.15 -11.74 -18.97
N TYR A 495 28.46 -10.48 -19.29
CA TYR A 495 27.45 -9.49 -19.70
C TYR A 495 27.68 -8.89 -21.10
N ASN A 496 28.78 -9.24 -21.78
CA ASN A 496 29.15 -8.73 -23.10
C ASN A 496 29.22 -7.18 -23.17
N ILE A 497 29.61 -6.54 -22.07
CA ILE A 497 29.82 -5.08 -21.99
C ILE A 497 31.33 -4.82 -21.94
N GLY A 498 31.79 -3.97 -22.86
CA GLY A 498 33.20 -3.56 -22.96
C GLY A 498 33.69 -2.71 -21.79
N ALA A 499 35.02 -2.55 -21.70
CA ALA A 499 35.68 -1.70 -20.70
C ALA A 499 35.37 -0.22 -20.93
N GLY A 500 35.14 0.54 -19.84
CA GLY A 500 34.93 1.98 -19.90
C GLY A 500 33.61 2.41 -20.56
N THR A 501 32.72 1.46 -20.83
CA THR A 501 31.39 1.76 -21.37
C THR A 501 30.55 2.41 -20.27
N ALA A 502 29.97 3.57 -20.57
CA ALA A 502 29.01 4.20 -19.69
C ALA A 502 27.66 3.47 -19.77
N ILE A 503 27.18 2.99 -18.62
CA ILE A 503 25.81 2.46 -18.50
C ILE A 503 24.88 3.65 -18.31
N ILE A 504 23.97 3.86 -19.25
CA ILE A 504 23.08 5.02 -19.30
C ILE A 504 21.64 4.54 -19.27
N ILE A 505 20.86 5.11 -18.34
CA ILE A 505 19.41 4.96 -18.29
C ILE A 505 18.78 6.25 -18.79
N SER A 506 17.79 6.13 -19.67
CA SER A 506 16.87 7.21 -19.98
C SER A 506 15.63 7.10 -19.10
N VAL A 507 15.31 8.18 -18.38
CA VAL A 507 14.10 8.29 -17.56
C VAL A 507 13.21 9.39 -18.14
N THR A 508 11.90 9.18 -18.16
CA THR A 508 10.92 10.22 -18.56
C THR A 508 9.62 10.07 -17.80
N ASP A 509 8.94 11.19 -17.58
CA ASP A 509 7.59 11.30 -17.02
C ASP A 509 6.55 11.70 -18.09
N ASP A 510 6.90 11.62 -19.39
CA ASP A 510 6.08 12.01 -20.55
C ASP A 510 5.82 13.53 -20.67
N VAL A 511 6.32 14.34 -19.72
CA VAL A 511 6.20 15.82 -19.73
C VAL A 511 7.41 16.46 -20.40
N ALA A 512 8.61 15.90 -20.17
CA ALA A 512 9.86 16.34 -20.79
C ALA A 512 10.45 15.26 -21.71
N ALA A 513 11.17 15.68 -22.77
CA ALA A 513 11.95 14.78 -23.61
C ALA A 513 12.89 13.94 -22.72
N GLY A 514 12.87 12.62 -22.89
CA GLY A 514 13.59 11.70 -21.98
C GLY A 514 15.05 12.08 -21.80
N PHE A 515 15.50 12.08 -20.55
CA PHE A 515 16.81 12.56 -20.15
C PHE A 515 17.66 11.40 -19.64
N GLN A 516 18.97 11.52 -19.83
CA GLN A 516 19.92 10.43 -19.64
C GLN A 516 20.66 10.56 -18.31
N ILE A 517 20.71 9.48 -17.55
CA ILE A 517 21.44 9.34 -16.30
C ILE A 517 22.53 8.30 -16.50
N THR A 518 23.79 8.69 -16.27
CA THR A 518 24.90 7.75 -16.27
C THR A 518 24.97 7.03 -14.92
N LEU A 519 24.63 5.75 -14.90
CA LEU A 519 24.72 4.89 -13.71
C LEU A 519 26.15 4.61 -13.28
N MET A 520 27.04 4.29 -14.22
CA MET A 520 28.45 3.98 -13.95
C MET A 520 29.24 3.92 -15.23
N GLN A 521 30.57 3.94 -15.10
CA GLN A 521 31.49 3.47 -16.12
C GLN A 521 32.00 2.09 -15.71
N THR A 522 31.98 1.13 -16.63
CA THR A 522 32.34 -0.27 -16.33
C THR A 522 33.85 -0.45 -16.14
N LEU A 523 34.22 -1.14 -15.06
CA LEU A 523 35.58 -1.65 -14.82
C LEU A 523 35.69 -3.09 -15.30
N THR A 524 36.90 -3.53 -15.70
CA THR A 524 37.13 -4.86 -16.30
C THR A 524 38.14 -5.72 -15.55
N THR A 525 38.49 -6.88 -16.13
CA THR A 525 39.50 -7.81 -15.61
C THR A 525 40.94 -7.36 -15.90
N ALA A 526 41.16 -6.14 -16.38
CA ALA A 526 42.50 -5.59 -16.53
C ALA A 526 43.17 -5.40 -15.16
N ALA A 527 44.49 -5.62 -15.09
CA ALA A 527 45.27 -5.53 -13.85
C ALA A 527 45.06 -4.21 -13.10
N ALA A 528 45.03 -3.09 -13.81
CA ALA A 528 44.83 -1.76 -13.22
C ALA A 528 43.41 -1.59 -12.65
N ASP A 529 42.39 -2.14 -13.30
CA ASP A 529 40.99 -2.04 -12.88
C ASP A 529 40.69 -2.87 -11.63
N ILE A 530 41.39 -4.01 -11.44
CA ILE A 530 41.19 -4.91 -10.30
C ILE A 530 41.68 -4.29 -8.98
N VAL A 531 42.66 -3.39 -9.02
CA VAL A 531 43.20 -2.68 -7.85
C VAL A 531 42.59 -1.29 -7.63
N LEU A 532 41.64 -0.87 -8.46
CA LEU A 532 40.89 0.37 -8.28
C LEU A 532 39.61 0.13 -7.47
N ALA A 533 39.21 1.18 -6.75
CA ALA A 533 37.96 1.18 -5.98
C ALA A 533 36.77 0.99 -6.92
N ASP A 534 35.97 -0.06 -6.66
CA ASP A 534 34.98 -0.55 -7.60
C ASP A 534 33.53 -0.24 -7.21
N MET A 535 33.25 0.53 -6.16
CA MET A 535 31.88 0.87 -5.77
C MET A 535 31.50 2.29 -6.18
N ARG A 536 30.29 2.46 -6.70
CA ARG A 536 29.63 3.77 -6.75
C ARG A 536 28.65 3.89 -5.58
N SER A 537 28.90 4.85 -4.67
CA SER A 537 27.98 5.12 -3.56
C SER A 537 26.60 5.56 -4.08
N PHE A 538 25.54 4.95 -3.55
CA PHE A 538 24.17 5.25 -3.93
C PHE A 538 23.81 6.69 -3.57
N LYS A 539 24.27 7.22 -2.43
CA LYS A 539 24.01 8.60 -2.01
C LYS A 539 24.54 9.63 -3.01
N HIS A 540 25.76 9.41 -3.51
CA HIS A 540 26.34 10.27 -4.54
C HIS A 540 25.66 10.11 -5.90
N PHE A 541 25.29 8.88 -6.26
CA PHE A 541 24.49 8.61 -7.46
C PHE A 541 23.12 9.31 -7.40
N GLN A 542 22.41 9.18 -6.28
CA GLN A 542 21.10 9.78 -6.05
C GLN A 542 21.16 11.32 -6.14
N ALA A 543 22.16 11.96 -5.51
CA ALA A 543 22.34 13.41 -5.61
C ALA A 543 22.56 13.85 -7.07
N SER A 544 23.49 13.18 -7.77
CA SER A 544 23.77 13.49 -9.18
C SER A 544 22.56 13.26 -10.10
N ALA A 545 21.76 12.22 -9.85
CA ALA A 545 20.55 11.95 -10.60
C ALA A 545 19.46 13.00 -10.32
N ASN A 546 19.29 13.38 -9.04
CA ASN A 546 18.34 14.42 -8.63
C ASN A 546 18.67 15.79 -9.20
N ASP A 547 19.95 16.14 -9.32
CA ASP A 547 20.37 17.37 -9.99
C ASP A 547 19.99 17.37 -11.47
N VAL A 548 20.11 16.22 -12.15
CA VAL A 548 19.64 16.05 -13.55
C VAL A 548 18.12 16.16 -13.61
N PHE A 549 17.37 15.48 -12.74
CA PHE A 549 15.91 15.58 -12.69
C PHE A 549 15.43 17.03 -12.51
N ALA A 550 16.07 17.78 -11.62
CA ALA A 550 15.73 19.18 -11.36
C ALA A 550 16.00 20.09 -12.57
N GLN A 551 17.07 19.85 -13.33
CA GLN A 551 17.39 20.63 -14.55
C GLN A 551 16.35 20.44 -15.65
N PHE A 552 15.79 19.24 -15.78
CA PHE A 552 14.80 18.90 -16.81
C PHE A 552 13.34 18.99 -16.31
N THR A 553 13.11 19.50 -15.09
CA THR A 553 11.78 19.60 -14.46
C THR A 553 11.03 18.26 -14.40
N ALA A 554 11.77 17.15 -14.35
CA ALA A 554 11.19 15.82 -14.31
C ALA A 554 10.61 15.51 -12.92
N ALA A 555 9.36 15.07 -12.88
CA ALA A 555 8.67 14.71 -11.64
C ALA A 555 8.98 13.26 -11.24
N VAL A 556 10.27 12.90 -11.15
CA VAL A 556 10.74 11.56 -10.77
C VAL A 556 11.79 11.68 -9.68
N ARG A 557 11.73 10.78 -8.70
CA ARG A 557 12.73 10.62 -7.64
C ARG A 557 13.27 9.20 -7.67
N ILE A 558 14.57 9.06 -7.39
CA ILE A 558 15.18 7.76 -7.13
C ILE A 558 15.33 7.60 -5.62
N ASP A 559 14.83 6.47 -5.12
CA ASP A 559 14.93 6.08 -3.72
C ASP A 559 15.66 4.74 -3.59
N GLN A 560 16.38 4.56 -2.48
CA GLN A 560 16.90 3.26 -2.08
C GLN A 560 15.96 2.65 -1.06
N HIS A 561 15.68 1.37 -1.26
CA HIS A 561 15.00 0.57 -0.27
C HIS A 561 15.62 -0.82 -0.19
N GLY A 562 16.12 -1.18 1.00
CA GLY A 562 16.90 -2.40 1.17
C GLY A 562 18.10 -2.42 0.20
N GLY A 563 18.28 -3.56 -0.47
CA GLY A 563 19.29 -3.76 -1.51
C GLY A 563 18.87 -3.32 -2.91
N ALA A 564 17.76 -2.58 -3.07
CA ALA A 564 17.21 -2.23 -4.38
C ALA A 564 17.02 -0.72 -4.57
N MET A 565 17.02 -0.31 -5.84
CA MET A 565 16.69 1.06 -6.27
C MET A 565 15.25 1.11 -6.80
N ALA A 566 14.56 2.22 -6.54
CA ALA A 566 13.22 2.48 -7.04
C ALA A 566 13.14 3.86 -7.69
N PHE A 567 12.59 3.91 -8.90
CA PHE A 567 12.25 5.12 -9.62
C PHE A 567 10.76 5.37 -9.40
N THR A 568 10.43 6.44 -8.69
CA THR A 568 9.05 6.75 -8.34
C THR A 568 8.67 8.13 -8.85
N SER A 569 7.47 8.28 -9.38
CA SER A 569 6.94 9.59 -9.74
C SER A 569 6.68 10.41 -8.48
N LEU A 570 6.96 11.71 -8.52
CA LEU A 570 6.59 12.64 -7.47
C LEU A 570 5.07 12.91 -7.43
N HIS A 571 4.36 12.56 -8.51
CA HIS A 571 2.91 12.67 -8.59
C HIS A 571 2.21 11.37 -8.14
N VAL A 572 1.07 11.50 -7.46
CA VAL A 572 0.22 10.37 -7.06
C VAL A 572 -1.07 10.41 -7.87
N GLY A 573 -1.25 9.48 -8.82
CA GLY A 573 -2.42 9.49 -9.69
C GLY A 573 -2.45 10.63 -10.73
N LYS A 574 -3.63 11.00 -11.21
CA LYS A 574 -3.89 12.04 -12.21
C LYS A 574 -4.45 13.30 -11.57
N TYR A 575 -4.13 14.47 -12.12
CA TYR A 575 -4.84 15.69 -11.75
C TYR A 575 -6.26 15.70 -12.35
N HIS A 576 -7.27 15.73 -11.48
CA HIS A 576 -8.67 15.74 -11.89
C HIS A 576 -9.04 17.09 -12.52
N ASP A 577 -9.71 17.06 -13.67
CA ASP A 577 -10.35 18.22 -14.33
C ASP A 577 -9.41 19.35 -14.84
N SER A 578 -8.11 19.08 -15.03
CA SER A 578 -7.18 20.02 -15.67
C SER A 578 -6.92 19.70 -17.14
N VAL A 579 -6.81 20.74 -17.98
CA VAL A 579 -6.51 20.62 -19.43
C VAL A 579 -5.14 19.98 -19.66
N ASP A 580 -4.17 20.28 -18.78
CA ASP A 580 -2.82 19.69 -18.74
C ASP A 580 -2.70 18.67 -17.59
N ALA A 581 -3.65 17.73 -17.48
CA ALA A 581 -3.64 16.75 -16.40
C ALA A 581 -2.42 15.82 -16.47
N PHE A 582 -1.39 16.17 -15.71
CA PHE A 582 -0.24 15.30 -15.50
C PHE A 582 -0.71 14.00 -14.86
N THR A 583 -0.36 12.89 -15.49
CA THR A 583 -0.54 11.55 -14.93
C THR A 583 0.75 11.13 -14.28
N SER A 584 0.67 10.54 -13.09
CA SER A 584 1.79 9.82 -12.50
C SER A 584 2.33 8.78 -13.49
N LEU A 585 3.53 8.99 -13.99
CA LEU A 585 4.17 8.16 -15.00
C LEU A 585 5.68 8.12 -14.75
N VAL A 586 6.25 6.92 -14.85
CA VAL A 586 7.71 6.73 -14.91
C VAL A 586 7.98 5.77 -16.05
N SER A 587 8.81 6.19 -17.00
CA SER A 587 9.30 5.34 -18.06
C SER A 587 10.80 5.22 -17.96
N LEU A 588 11.29 3.98 -18.02
CA LEU A 588 12.71 3.64 -18.04
C LEU A 588 13.03 2.95 -19.36
N ASN A 589 13.99 3.51 -20.09
CA ASN A 589 14.54 2.92 -21.30
C ASN A 589 16.07 2.85 -21.18
N MET A 590 16.69 1.76 -21.59
CA MET A 590 18.15 1.68 -21.72
C MET A 590 18.57 2.04 -23.14
N LEU A 591 19.85 2.35 -23.31
CA LEU A 591 20.41 2.76 -24.59
C LEU A 591 20.58 1.59 -25.58
N ASP A 592 20.87 0.39 -25.06
CA ASP A 592 21.11 -0.81 -25.87
C ASP A 592 20.66 -2.10 -25.14
N ALA A 593 20.57 -3.21 -25.89
CA ALA A 593 20.11 -4.50 -25.37
C ALA A 593 21.04 -5.10 -24.30
N SER A 594 22.36 -4.88 -24.40
CA SER A 594 23.34 -5.39 -23.44
C SER A 594 23.19 -4.70 -22.07
N GLN A 595 22.93 -3.39 -22.08
CA GLN A 595 22.63 -2.61 -20.88
C GLN A 595 21.29 -3.02 -20.27
N ALA A 596 20.27 -3.29 -21.09
CA ALA A 596 18.99 -3.82 -20.60
C ALA A 596 19.17 -5.16 -19.85
N ILE A 597 19.99 -6.05 -20.39
CA ILE A 597 20.31 -7.34 -19.77
C ILE A 597 21.09 -7.14 -18.46
N PHE A 598 22.08 -6.27 -18.46
CA PHE A 598 22.85 -5.95 -17.25
C PHE A 598 21.95 -5.37 -16.15
N MET A 599 21.10 -4.41 -16.49
CA MET A 599 20.15 -3.80 -15.56
C MET A 599 19.15 -4.80 -14.99
N GLN A 600 18.63 -5.69 -15.83
CA GLN A 600 17.70 -6.72 -15.38
C GLN A 600 18.39 -7.78 -14.51
N SER A 601 19.64 -8.14 -14.81
CA SER A 601 20.33 -9.23 -14.12
C SER A 601 21.01 -8.82 -12.81
N VAL A 602 21.57 -7.61 -12.75
CA VAL A 602 22.26 -7.10 -11.56
C VAL A 602 21.30 -6.36 -10.65
N PHE A 603 20.48 -5.47 -11.21
CA PHE A 603 19.60 -4.61 -10.43
C PHE A 603 18.14 -5.10 -10.39
N GLY A 604 17.77 -6.08 -11.22
CA GLY A 604 16.38 -6.51 -11.34
C GLY A 604 15.46 -5.44 -11.94
N VAL A 605 16.03 -4.42 -12.58
CA VAL A 605 15.26 -3.33 -13.19
C VAL A 605 15.05 -3.67 -14.66
N LYS A 606 13.79 -3.70 -15.08
CA LYS A 606 13.41 -3.92 -16.49
C LYS A 606 12.90 -2.62 -17.11
N GLU A 607 13.20 -2.45 -18.39
CA GLU A 607 12.64 -1.37 -19.20
C GLU A 607 11.11 -1.43 -19.27
N GLY A 608 10.50 -0.25 -19.40
CA GLY A 608 9.07 -0.12 -19.58
C GLY A 608 8.53 1.15 -18.95
N THR A 609 7.23 1.32 -19.10
CA THR A 609 6.49 2.45 -18.55
C THR A 609 5.55 1.95 -17.45
N ALA A 610 5.73 2.47 -16.24
CA ALA A 610 4.77 2.35 -15.15
C ALA A 610 3.87 3.58 -15.14
N LYS A 611 2.58 3.35 -14.89
CA LYS A 611 1.59 4.42 -14.73
C LYS A 611 0.97 4.28 -13.34
N GLY A 612 0.82 5.39 -12.64
CA GLY A 612 0.04 5.45 -11.41
C GLY A 612 -1.45 5.45 -11.76
N PHE A 613 -2.28 5.27 -10.75
CA PHE A 613 -3.74 5.34 -10.89
C PHE A 613 -4.32 6.13 -9.72
N GLY A 614 -5.62 6.45 -9.84
CA GLY A 614 -6.31 7.34 -8.93
C GLY A 614 -6.09 8.81 -9.25
N ASP A 615 -6.53 9.68 -8.34
CA ASP A 615 -6.48 11.13 -8.50
C ASP A 615 -5.65 11.79 -7.38
N ALA A 616 -4.84 12.78 -7.74
CA ALA A 616 -4.05 13.60 -6.81
C ALA A 616 -4.87 14.74 -6.20
N ASN A 617 -5.73 15.35 -7.02
CA ASN A 617 -6.55 16.49 -6.64
C ASN A 617 -8.01 16.15 -6.90
N PHE A 618 -8.88 16.43 -5.95
CA PHE A 618 -10.31 16.19 -6.09
C PHE A 618 -11.10 17.14 -5.21
N ARG A 619 -12.39 17.27 -5.50
CA ARG A 619 -13.33 18.04 -4.67
C ARG A 619 -14.18 17.08 -3.87
N LEU A 620 -14.30 17.34 -2.57
CA LEU A 620 -15.28 16.73 -1.69
C LEU A 620 -16.37 17.75 -1.43
N HIS A 621 -17.60 17.39 -1.72
CA HIS A 621 -18.76 18.14 -1.30
C HIS A 621 -19.46 17.35 -0.20
N ILE A 622 -19.57 17.97 0.97
CA ILE A 622 -20.19 17.36 2.14
C ILE A 622 -21.47 18.11 2.42
N VAL A 623 -22.59 17.39 2.45
CA VAL A 623 -23.88 17.93 2.90
C VAL A 623 -24.16 17.34 4.26
N ASP A 624 -24.31 18.21 5.26
CA ASP A 624 -24.91 17.80 6.52
C ASP A 624 -26.36 17.38 6.24
N ASN A 625 -26.61 16.08 6.40
CA ASN A 625 -27.91 15.46 6.15
C ASN A 625 -28.52 14.96 7.46
N SER A 626 -28.00 15.42 8.60
CA SER A 626 -28.46 14.99 9.92
C SER A 626 -29.99 15.09 9.99
N PRO A 627 -30.71 13.98 10.20
CA PRO A 627 -32.15 14.00 10.17
C PRO A 627 -32.66 14.84 11.34
N GLN A 628 -33.22 16.01 11.03
CA GLN A 628 -34.04 16.75 11.96
C GLN A 628 -35.37 16.01 12.06
N PHE A 629 -35.48 15.05 12.99
CA PHE A 629 -36.77 14.46 13.28
C PHE A 629 -37.64 15.53 13.94
N HIS A 630 -38.62 16.04 13.20
CA HIS A 630 -39.49 17.12 13.66
C HIS A 630 -40.52 16.56 14.65
N ILE A 631 -40.13 16.47 15.92
CA ILE A 631 -41.04 16.10 17.01
C ILE A 631 -41.92 17.31 17.40
N GLY A 632 -41.74 18.47 16.75
CA GLY A 632 -42.49 19.70 16.98
C GLY A 632 -43.88 19.75 16.37
N ALA A 633 -44.77 20.48 17.05
CA ALA A 633 -46.10 20.85 16.56
C ALA A 633 -46.09 21.90 15.42
N ASP A 634 -45.04 22.73 15.35
CA ASP A 634 -44.86 23.86 14.42
C ASP A 634 -43.37 23.96 13.98
N GLN A 635 -43.08 24.67 12.88
CA GLN A 635 -41.73 24.80 12.27
C GLN A 635 -40.61 25.34 13.18
N GLY A 636 -40.91 25.83 14.39
CA GLY A 636 -39.94 26.43 15.32
C GLY A 636 -39.63 25.65 16.61
N GLN A 637 -40.18 24.44 16.80
CA GLN A 637 -39.91 23.60 17.98
C GLN A 637 -39.33 22.25 17.56
N SER A 638 -38.09 22.22 17.07
CA SER A 638 -37.38 20.96 16.81
C SER A 638 -36.73 20.45 18.09
N MET A 639 -36.98 19.18 18.45
CA MET A 639 -36.09 18.43 19.33
C MET A 639 -35.16 17.61 18.43
N ASN A 640 -33.86 17.82 18.57
CA ASN A 640 -32.84 17.09 17.81
C ASN A 640 -32.65 15.70 18.45
N ILE A 641 -33.30 14.67 17.92
CA ILE A 641 -32.95 13.28 18.22
C ILE A 641 -32.11 12.76 17.06
N SER A 642 -30.79 12.81 17.23
CA SER A 642 -29.82 12.21 16.32
C SER A 642 -29.13 11.06 17.04
N MET A 643 -29.07 9.89 16.39
CA MET A 643 -28.29 8.74 16.88
C MET A 643 -26.79 9.05 17.01
N SER A 644 -26.31 10.09 16.30
CA SER A 644 -24.94 10.59 16.38
C SER A 644 -24.56 11.18 17.75
N ASN A 645 -25.55 11.60 18.56
CA ASN A 645 -25.34 12.18 19.89
C ASN A 645 -25.42 11.16 21.04
N MET A 646 -25.60 9.86 20.77
CA MET A 646 -25.53 8.84 21.81
C MET A 646 -24.06 8.65 22.20
N SER A 647 -23.69 9.09 23.40
CA SER A 647 -22.34 8.89 23.94
C SER A 647 -21.99 7.41 23.97
N ALA A 648 -20.71 7.07 23.75
CA ALA A 648 -20.19 5.71 23.81
C ALA A 648 -20.44 4.97 25.14
N GLU A 649 -20.90 5.65 26.19
CA GLU A 649 -21.33 5.08 27.47
C GLU A 649 -22.78 4.53 27.45
N ALA A 650 -23.57 4.90 26.43
CA ALA A 650 -24.95 4.47 26.21
C ALA A 650 -25.09 3.46 25.05
N LEU A 651 -24.00 3.22 24.29
CA LEU A 651 -23.81 2.14 23.32
C LEU A 651 -23.13 0.96 24.03
#